data_AF-A0A835JY88-F1
#
_entry.id   AF-A0A835JY88-F1
#
_cell.length_a   1.000
_cell.length_b   1.000
_cell.length_c   1.000
_cell.angle_alpha   90.00
_cell.angle_beta   90.00
_cell.angle_gamma   90.00
#
_symmetry.space_group_name_H-M   'P 1'
#
loop_
_entity.id
_entity.type
_entity.pdbx_description
1 polymer ?
#
loop_
_entity_poly.entity_id
_entity_poly.type
_entity_poly.pdbx_seq_one_letter_code
_entity_poly.pdbx_strand_id
1 'polypeptide(L)'
;MAASFYYWNDCVDFQDMEAMWREPEVSTEWLDAGETKGSKVHLSRDPDGEPYLTQTEMMAVADIIVRRHFDSQMHPDMICAIAELESDRQPLSTKWYDKKTKETAVGIMQILPKTAEWLVRDLGYRAYEVERNPESLYGPFVSVYFGAAYLKWLSNFEGKVRSEEFIVRAYNGGPKKATHKSTLSYWKRYLSVKESLPFRRFVGPSVSIACSSTAPAVPATQNTNTPSTQNTGVDYIYWDSKASPEDMQEMWSHSQVAKEWTKSGEKRGKVRFSNDENKRPYLSRVEIKAVADIIRSKHFSTRGVKPTVLCALAEMVSMRFVNGAGPRTGLMGIDYSTAFWLYMELGYRAYRVNSVDDMTKPFVSMYFGAAYLTWLSEYEGSLSFWAKEREPSRDWSPLATIRASFELLRRHKENTLLELSCNQCEAGDYMDDCGSTARVDYFEQPKVVNKTLRSAVVRNFTNRQQPDSAIRRFISDKRELNHGTMTSVLLNAVLFVTFVAMVTASDPNIITDFVVPANSSTTIDGDFFTFTALRGFFDRDYPPNFKVTKASMAEFPALNGQSVSFATLEYPAGSINPPHTHPRSAELLFVVDGSLEVGFIDTTNKLYTQTLQLGDMFVFPKGLVHYQSNANAKNPATAISAFSSANSGTVSVPSTLFATGIDDNILAKAFKTDIGTIQKIKTGLAVKG
;
A
#
# COMPACT_ATOMS: atom_id res chain seq x y z
N MET A 1 15.04 36.94 -13.06
CA MET A 1 16.43 36.37 -13.08
C MET A 1 16.28 34.86 -13.31
N ALA A 2 17.30 34.00 -13.18
CA ALA A 2 16.98 32.59 -12.94
C ALA A 2 16.31 32.51 -11.55
N ALA A 3 15.03 32.11 -11.49
CA ALA A 3 14.38 31.87 -10.21
C ALA A 3 15.14 30.73 -9.49
N SER A 4 15.50 30.94 -8.24
CA SER A 4 16.32 30.00 -7.47
C SER A 4 15.80 29.99 -6.05
N PHE A 5 15.04 28.94 -5.71
CA PHE A 5 14.47 28.75 -4.39
C PHE A 5 15.42 27.88 -3.57
N TYR A 6 15.76 28.33 -2.36
CA TYR A 6 16.49 27.55 -1.36
C TYR A 6 15.60 27.17 -0.19
N TYR A 7 14.65 28.05 0.11
CA TYR A 7 13.69 27.91 1.18
C TYR A 7 12.27 28.02 0.63
N TRP A 8 11.30 27.36 1.28
CA TRP A 8 9.88 27.54 1.00
C TRP A 8 9.46 29.01 1.06
N ASN A 9 10.04 29.76 2.01
CA ASN A 9 9.85 31.21 2.18
C ASN A 9 10.34 32.07 1.00
N ASP A 10 11.06 31.51 0.03
CA ASP A 10 11.49 32.21 -1.18
C ASP A 10 10.43 32.13 -2.31
N CYS A 11 9.45 31.22 -2.20
CA CYS A 11 8.47 30.90 -3.26
C CYS A 11 7.01 30.80 -2.80
N VAL A 12 6.72 31.02 -1.51
CA VAL A 12 5.40 30.86 -0.90
C VAL A 12 5.13 32.00 0.11
N ASP A 13 3.88 32.47 0.18
CA ASP A 13 3.51 33.58 1.07
C ASP A 13 3.33 33.17 2.54
N PHE A 14 3.17 34.15 3.43
CA PHE A 14 3.03 33.90 4.87
C PHE A 14 1.81 33.04 5.25
N GLN A 15 0.65 33.24 4.60
CA GLN A 15 -0.59 32.52 4.90
C GLN A 15 -0.56 31.08 4.38
N ASP A 16 0.14 30.86 3.27
CA ASP A 16 0.44 29.54 2.72
C ASP A 16 1.49 28.81 3.58
N MET A 17 2.56 29.48 4.02
CA MET A 17 3.52 28.93 4.99
C MET A 17 2.86 28.56 6.31
N GLU A 18 1.96 29.40 6.86
CA GLU A 18 1.18 29.04 8.04
C GLU A 18 0.23 27.87 7.80
N ALA A 19 -0.28 27.67 6.57
CA ALA A 19 -1.12 26.52 6.25
C ALA A 19 -0.29 25.22 6.18
N MET A 20 0.88 25.22 5.52
CA MET A 20 1.81 24.09 5.54
C MET A 20 2.21 23.71 6.98
N TRP A 21 2.54 24.71 7.82
CA TRP A 21 2.78 24.55 9.27
C TRP A 21 1.54 24.23 10.13
N ARG A 22 0.38 23.96 9.52
CA ARG A 22 -0.84 23.43 10.16
C ARG A 22 -1.21 22.03 9.67
N GLU A 23 -0.63 21.56 8.57
CA GLU A 23 -0.80 20.18 8.10
C GLU A 23 0.06 19.24 8.95
N PRO A 24 -0.53 18.24 9.65
CA PRO A 24 0.23 17.42 10.60
C PRO A 24 1.38 16.64 9.95
N GLU A 25 1.14 16.04 8.79
CA GLU A 25 2.16 15.24 8.08
C GLU A 25 3.35 16.11 7.62
N VAL A 26 3.10 17.30 7.07
CA VAL A 26 4.15 18.25 6.64
C VAL A 26 4.93 18.79 7.85
N SER A 27 4.22 19.19 8.91
CA SER A 27 4.88 19.69 10.11
C SER A 27 5.68 18.62 10.84
N THR A 28 5.29 17.34 10.79
CA THR A 28 6.13 16.22 11.23
C THR A 28 7.35 16.05 10.34
N GLU A 29 7.17 15.98 9.01
CA GLU A 29 8.27 15.81 8.04
C GLU A 29 9.33 16.93 8.16
N TRP A 30 8.89 18.17 8.33
CA TRP A 30 9.76 19.32 8.57
C TRP A 30 10.46 19.25 9.94
N LEU A 31 9.76 18.88 11.02
CA LEU A 31 10.37 18.72 12.35
C LEU A 31 11.41 17.58 12.38
N ASP A 32 11.14 16.47 11.70
CA ASP A 32 12.06 15.34 11.57
C ASP A 32 13.29 15.69 10.72
N ALA A 33 13.15 16.62 9.76
CA ALA A 33 14.26 17.25 9.03
C ALA A 33 15.03 18.31 9.87
N GLY A 34 14.58 18.63 11.09
CA GLY A 34 15.20 19.61 11.98
C GLY A 34 14.72 21.05 11.82
N GLU A 35 13.66 21.29 11.04
CA GLU A 35 13.14 22.62 10.76
C GLU A 35 12.35 23.20 11.93
N THR A 36 12.44 24.52 12.11
CA THR A 36 11.81 25.21 13.25
C THR A 36 10.78 26.25 12.79
N LYS A 37 9.54 26.12 13.26
CA LYS A 37 8.45 27.05 12.94
C LYS A 37 8.79 28.48 13.37
N GLY A 38 8.87 29.39 12.41
CA GLY A 38 9.29 30.78 12.60
C GLY A 38 10.66 31.11 11.99
N SER A 39 11.49 30.09 11.70
CA SER A 39 12.67 30.21 10.85
C SER A 39 12.28 30.14 9.36
N LYS A 40 13.28 30.32 8.47
CA LYS A 40 13.14 29.84 7.09
C LYS A 40 13.18 28.31 7.08
N VAL A 41 12.35 27.70 6.24
CA VAL A 41 12.27 26.24 6.02
C VAL A 41 12.92 25.90 4.69
N HIS A 42 13.90 24.99 4.63
CA HIS A 42 14.54 24.59 3.38
C HIS A 42 13.53 23.88 2.46
N LEU A 43 13.66 24.09 1.14
CA LEU A 43 12.86 23.37 0.16
C LEU A 43 13.64 22.15 -0.36
N SER A 44 12.96 21.01 -0.43
CA SER A 44 13.58 19.70 -0.61
C SER A 44 14.39 19.58 -1.91
N ARG A 45 15.50 18.83 -1.86
CA ARG A 45 16.47 18.64 -2.95
C ARG A 45 16.44 17.22 -3.49
N ASP A 46 16.34 17.07 -4.80
CA ASP A 46 16.60 15.77 -5.43
C ASP A 46 18.12 15.44 -5.36
N PRO A 47 18.54 14.18 -5.59
CA PRO A 47 19.95 13.81 -5.49
C PRO A 47 20.88 14.48 -6.50
N ASP A 48 20.35 15.24 -7.47
CA ASP A 48 21.14 16.02 -8.43
C ASP A 48 21.22 17.52 -8.02
N GLY A 49 20.52 17.91 -6.95
CA GLY A 49 20.52 19.24 -6.35
C GLY A 49 19.35 20.14 -6.76
N GLU A 50 18.41 19.66 -7.58
CA GLU A 50 17.29 20.47 -8.04
C GLU A 50 16.17 20.54 -6.98
N PRO A 51 15.46 21.68 -6.86
CA PRO A 51 14.36 21.81 -5.92
C PRO A 51 13.16 20.97 -6.37
N TYR A 52 12.56 20.22 -5.45
CA TYR A 52 11.33 19.47 -5.64
C TYR A 52 10.46 19.53 -4.38
N LEU A 53 9.17 19.22 -4.51
CA LEU A 53 8.31 18.96 -3.36
C LEU A 53 8.33 17.48 -3.01
N THR A 54 8.37 17.13 -1.72
CA THR A 54 8.07 15.77 -1.29
C THR A 54 6.63 15.37 -1.67
N GLN A 55 6.32 14.08 -1.57
CA GLN A 55 4.96 13.63 -1.85
C GLN A 55 3.95 14.16 -0.81
N THR A 56 4.39 14.37 0.42
CA THR A 56 3.65 14.97 1.54
C THR A 56 3.39 16.45 1.29
N GLU A 57 4.44 17.19 0.94
CA GLU A 57 4.36 18.62 0.62
C GLU A 57 3.46 18.87 -0.59
N MET A 58 3.60 18.10 -1.67
CA MET A 58 2.76 18.22 -2.86
C MET A 58 1.27 17.95 -2.56
N MET A 59 0.99 16.93 -1.74
CA MET A 59 -0.38 16.61 -1.31
C MET A 59 -0.98 17.74 -0.47
N ALA A 60 -0.20 18.32 0.45
CA ALA A 60 -0.62 19.47 1.25
C ALA A 60 -0.92 20.71 0.40
N VAL A 61 -0.04 21.09 -0.54
CA VAL A 61 -0.29 22.23 -1.45
C VAL A 61 -1.57 22.00 -2.27
N ALA A 62 -1.76 20.80 -2.82
CA ALA A 62 -2.96 20.46 -3.59
C ALA A 62 -4.24 20.54 -2.74
N ASP A 63 -4.23 19.96 -1.54
CA ASP A 63 -5.38 19.95 -0.63
C ASP A 63 -5.72 21.35 -0.06
N ILE A 64 -4.72 22.15 0.32
CA ILE A 64 -4.93 23.54 0.77
C ILE A 64 -5.57 24.37 -0.35
N ILE A 65 -5.07 24.28 -1.59
CA ILE A 65 -5.64 24.99 -2.75
C ILE A 65 -7.07 24.53 -3.04
N VAL A 66 -7.33 23.22 -3.04
CA VAL A 66 -8.67 22.65 -3.26
C VAL A 66 -9.68 23.11 -2.20
N ARG A 67 -9.29 23.09 -0.91
CA ARG A 67 -10.14 23.53 0.20
C ARG A 67 -10.42 25.03 0.20
N ARG A 68 -9.44 25.87 -0.18
CA ARG A 68 -9.60 27.34 -0.17
C ARG A 68 -10.35 27.91 -1.38
N HIS A 69 -10.29 27.24 -2.54
CA HIS A 69 -10.65 27.88 -3.81
C HIS A 69 -11.57 27.05 -4.71
N PHE A 70 -11.82 25.78 -4.40
CA PHE A 70 -12.56 24.85 -5.27
C PHE A 70 -13.65 24.04 -4.54
N ASP A 71 -13.98 24.39 -3.29
CA ASP A 71 -15.01 23.76 -2.43
C ASP A 71 -14.97 22.22 -2.38
N SER A 72 -13.77 21.63 -2.45
CA SER A 72 -13.57 20.17 -2.57
C SER A 72 -14.23 19.53 -3.80
N GLN A 73 -14.59 20.32 -4.82
CA GLN A 73 -15.15 19.85 -6.10
C GLN A 73 -14.10 19.23 -7.06
N MET A 74 -12.94 18.86 -6.52
CA MET A 74 -11.78 18.27 -7.19
C MET A 74 -11.00 17.41 -6.19
N HIS A 75 -10.35 16.34 -6.65
CA HIS A 75 -9.52 15.48 -5.81
C HIS A 75 -8.04 15.93 -5.84
N PRO A 76 -7.38 16.16 -4.67
CA PRO A 76 -5.95 16.49 -4.62
C PRO A 76 -5.06 15.46 -5.34
N ASP A 77 -5.43 14.17 -5.32
CA ASP A 77 -4.75 13.08 -6.03
C ASP A 77 -4.58 13.36 -7.54
N MET A 78 -5.58 14.00 -8.18
CA MET A 78 -5.52 14.37 -9.60
C MET A 78 -4.45 15.43 -9.86
N ILE A 79 -4.36 16.41 -8.96
CA ILE A 79 -3.38 17.49 -9.03
C ILE A 79 -1.97 16.92 -8.78
N CYS A 80 -1.81 16.06 -7.77
CA CYS A 80 -0.55 15.39 -7.47
C CYS A 80 -0.07 14.50 -8.62
N ALA A 81 -0.98 13.69 -9.20
CA ALA A 81 -0.62 12.83 -10.32
C ALA A 81 -0.25 13.62 -11.59
N ILE A 82 -0.85 14.79 -11.83
CA ILE A 82 -0.47 15.67 -12.95
C ILE A 82 0.86 16.38 -12.67
N ALA A 83 1.08 16.87 -11.45
CA ALA A 83 2.35 17.46 -11.01
C ALA A 83 3.54 16.51 -11.24
N GLU A 84 3.38 15.23 -10.88
CA GLU A 84 4.40 14.20 -11.14
C GLU A 84 4.68 14.04 -12.64
N LEU A 85 3.62 13.95 -13.46
CA LEU A 85 3.74 13.68 -14.88
C LEU A 85 4.36 14.82 -15.71
N GLU A 86 4.09 16.06 -15.30
CA GLU A 86 4.45 17.29 -16.01
C GLU A 86 5.76 17.90 -15.48
N SER A 87 6.01 17.87 -14.17
CA SER A 87 7.21 18.48 -13.56
C SER A 87 8.07 17.55 -12.70
N ASP A 88 7.67 16.33 -12.38
CA ASP A 88 8.37 15.49 -11.37
C ASP A 88 8.42 16.20 -9.99
N ARG A 89 7.33 16.93 -9.65
CA ARG A 89 7.21 17.84 -8.49
C ARG A 89 8.23 19.00 -8.41
N GLN A 90 9.02 19.26 -9.48
CA GLN A 90 10.05 20.31 -9.50
C GLN A 90 9.47 21.72 -9.80
N PRO A 91 9.53 22.70 -8.87
CA PRO A 91 8.97 24.04 -9.10
C PRO A 91 9.59 24.81 -10.26
N LEU A 92 10.89 24.64 -10.50
CA LEU A 92 11.64 25.34 -11.55
C LEU A 92 11.55 24.65 -12.94
N SER A 93 10.70 23.62 -13.06
CA SER A 93 10.55 22.85 -14.31
C SER A 93 10.12 23.74 -15.49
N THR A 94 10.81 23.56 -16.62
CA THR A 94 10.52 24.17 -17.94
C THR A 94 10.53 23.11 -19.05
N LYS A 95 9.96 21.94 -18.74
CA LYS A 95 9.99 20.73 -19.59
C LYS A 95 9.22 20.89 -20.91
N TRP A 96 8.28 21.84 -21.01
CA TRP A 96 7.48 22.11 -22.22
C TRP A 96 7.82 23.46 -22.89
N TYR A 97 8.09 23.42 -24.20
CA TYR A 97 8.32 24.61 -25.04
C TYR A 97 7.74 24.42 -26.45
N ASP A 98 6.79 25.27 -26.86
CA ASP A 98 6.28 25.28 -28.24
C ASP A 98 7.10 26.19 -29.14
N LYS A 99 7.83 25.57 -30.08
CA LYS A 99 8.64 26.23 -31.09
C LYS A 99 7.84 27.14 -32.05
N LYS A 100 6.51 27.01 -32.13
CA LYS A 100 5.63 27.82 -32.99
C LYS A 100 5.18 29.11 -32.32
N THR A 101 4.72 29.05 -31.07
CA THR A 101 4.30 30.24 -30.31
C THR A 101 5.48 30.91 -29.60
N LYS A 102 6.60 30.19 -29.42
CA LYS A 102 7.78 30.55 -28.62
C LYS A 102 7.47 30.68 -27.12
N GLU A 103 6.51 29.90 -26.64
CA GLU A 103 6.07 29.92 -25.25
C GLU A 103 6.60 28.71 -24.49
N THR A 104 7.07 28.95 -23.26
CA THR A 104 7.51 27.94 -22.29
C THR A 104 6.43 27.77 -21.24
N ALA A 105 6.11 26.53 -20.87
CA ALA A 105 5.25 26.26 -19.72
C ALA A 105 6.10 26.14 -18.46
N VAL A 106 5.60 26.65 -17.34
CA VAL A 106 6.39 26.90 -16.12
C VAL A 106 5.71 26.35 -14.86
N GLY A 107 6.50 26.10 -13.83
CA GLY A 107 6.00 25.65 -12.53
C GLY A 107 5.68 24.15 -12.47
N ILE A 108 5.28 23.71 -11.28
CA ILE A 108 4.93 22.31 -10.97
C ILE A 108 3.85 21.75 -11.91
N MET A 109 2.87 22.57 -12.27
CA MET A 109 1.76 22.17 -13.13
C MET A 109 2.02 22.42 -14.63
N GLN A 110 3.23 22.88 -15.02
CA GLN A 110 3.57 23.28 -16.40
C GLN A 110 2.48 24.17 -17.04
N ILE A 111 2.21 25.32 -16.42
CA ILE A 111 1.22 26.29 -16.90
C ILE A 111 1.86 27.29 -17.85
N LEU A 112 1.18 27.59 -18.95
CA LEU A 112 1.56 28.69 -19.84
C LEU A 112 1.12 30.04 -19.23
N PRO A 113 1.98 31.07 -19.22
CA PRO A 113 1.61 32.39 -18.69
C PRO A 113 0.30 32.94 -19.27
N LYS A 114 0.09 32.81 -20.59
CA LYS A 114 -1.15 33.22 -21.26
C LYS A 114 -2.39 32.41 -20.83
N THR A 115 -2.23 31.17 -20.39
CA THR A 115 -3.33 30.38 -19.82
C THR A 115 -3.69 30.89 -18.43
N ALA A 116 -2.70 31.28 -17.61
CA ALA A 116 -2.95 31.94 -16.33
C ALA A 116 -3.60 33.32 -16.53
N GLU A 117 -3.06 34.18 -17.39
CA GLU A 117 -3.66 35.48 -17.77
C GLU A 117 -5.13 35.33 -18.23
N TRP A 118 -5.41 34.32 -19.06
CA TRP A 118 -6.77 34.02 -19.53
C TRP A 118 -7.69 33.54 -18.39
N LEU A 119 -7.21 32.69 -17.48
CA LEU A 119 -7.95 32.27 -16.28
C LEU A 119 -8.26 33.45 -15.35
N VAL A 120 -7.32 34.37 -15.16
CA VAL A 120 -7.50 35.61 -14.38
C VAL A 120 -8.52 36.53 -15.05
N ARG A 121 -8.31 36.85 -16.33
CA ARG A 121 -9.06 37.89 -17.05
C ARG A 121 -10.47 37.46 -17.44
N ASP A 122 -10.60 36.29 -18.08
CA ASP A 122 -11.83 35.87 -18.76
C ASP A 122 -12.66 34.86 -17.93
N LEU A 123 -12.07 34.27 -16.88
CA LEU A 123 -12.74 33.33 -15.97
C LEU A 123 -12.71 33.73 -14.48
N GLY A 124 -12.06 34.83 -14.13
CA GLY A 124 -12.14 35.44 -12.79
C GLY A 124 -11.30 34.77 -11.69
N TYR A 125 -10.37 33.87 -12.03
CA TYR A 125 -9.49 33.21 -11.06
C TYR A 125 -8.41 34.18 -10.53
N ARG A 126 -8.76 34.96 -9.51
CA ARG A 126 -7.98 36.13 -9.01
C ARG A 126 -7.34 35.95 -7.63
N ALA A 127 -7.21 34.73 -7.11
CA ALA A 127 -6.63 34.51 -5.77
C ALA A 127 -5.11 34.82 -5.69
N TYR A 128 -4.39 34.69 -6.81
CA TYR A 128 -2.96 34.98 -6.92
C TYR A 128 -2.69 35.90 -8.13
N GLU A 129 -1.83 36.91 -7.99
CA GLU A 129 -1.51 37.84 -9.07
C GLU A 129 -0.42 37.29 -10.00
N VAL A 130 -0.77 37.02 -11.26
CA VAL A 130 0.20 36.62 -12.32
C VAL A 130 0.41 37.71 -13.38
N GLU A 131 -0.61 38.52 -13.69
CA GLU A 131 -0.58 39.57 -14.73
C GLU A 131 0.59 40.58 -14.58
N ARG A 132 1.13 40.75 -13.37
CA ARG A 132 2.26 41.65 -13.06
C ARG A 132 3.63 40.96 -13.01
N ASN A 133 3.67 39.64 -12.82
CA ASN A 133 4.92 38.89 -12.71
C ASN A 133 4.74 37.41 -13.10
N PRO A 134 5.06 37.03 -14.36
CA PRO A 134 5.03 35.63 -14.79
C PRO A 134 5.99 34.69 -14.04
N GLU A 135 7.06 35.20 -13.39
CA GLU A 135 7.94 34.37 -12.56
C GLU A 135 7.20 33.83 -11.30
N SER A 136 6.05 34.38 -10.91
CA SER A 136 5.23 33.86 -9.80
C SER A 136 4.68 32.46 -10.05
N LEU A 137 4.51 32.04 -11.32
CA LEU A 137 4.03 30.69 -11.68
C LEU A 137 5.01 29.57 -11.33
N TYR A 138 6.28 29.88 -11.02
CA TYR A 138 7.21 28.92 -10.43
C TYR A 138 6.90 28.63 -8.95
N GLY A 139 6.17 29.51 -8.26
CA GLY A 139 5.73 29.30 -6.88
C GLY A 139 4.74 28.13 -6.77
N PRO A 140 4.92 27.15 -5.85
CA PRO A 140 4.11 25.95 -5.78
C PRO A 140 2.60 26.20 -5.73
N PHE A 141 2.15 27.05 -4.79
CA PHE A 141 0.73 27.39 -4.61
C PHE A 141 0.13 28.09 -5.83
N VAL A 142 0.85 29.02 -6.45
CA VAL A 142 0.41 29.73 -7.66
C VAL A 142 0.27 28.76 -8.83
N SER A 143 1.27 27.91 -9.05
CA SER A 143 1.26 26.88 -10.11
C SER A 143 0.08 25.92 -9.95
N VAL A 144 -0.13 25.43 -8.73
CA VAL A 144 -1.22 24.51 -8.38
C VAL A 144 -2.59 25.18 -8.48
N TYR A 145 -2.73 26.45 -8.09
CA TYR A 145 -3.97 27.21 -8.27
C TYR A 145 -4.40 27.30 -9.74
N PHE A 146 -3.50 27.71 -10.64
CA PHE A 146 -3.84 27.81 -12.08
C PHE A 146 -3.98 26.43 -12.75
N GLY A 147 -3.24 25.41 -12.28
CA GLY A 147 -3.47 24.02 -12.68
C GLY A 147 -4.85 23.51 -12.30
N ALA A 148 -5.28 23.72 -11.05
CA ALA A 148 -6.61 23.37 -10.57
C ALA A 148 -7.71 24.15 -11.31
N ALA A 149 -7.52 25.45 -11.53
CA ALA A 149 -8.44 26.29 -12.29
C ALA A 149 -8.62 25.82 -13.74
N TYR A 150 -7.54 25.40 -14.41
CA TYR A 150 -7.61 24.85 -15.76
C TYR A 150 -8.34 23.49 -15.79
N LEU A 151 -8.04 22.59 -14.85
CA LEU A 151 -8.74 21.31 -14.69
C LEU A 151 -10.23 21.51 -14.39
N LYS A 152 -10.58 22.49 -13.57
CA LYS A 152 -11.98 22.86 -13.24
C LYS A 152 -12.73 23.38 -14.46
N TRP A 153 -12.08 24.16 -15.31
CA TRP A 153 -12.68 24.57 -16.59
C TRP A 153 -12.85 23.38 -17.54
N LEU A 154 -11.83 22.50 -17.64
CA LEU A 154 -11.90 21.28 -18.46
C LEU A 154 -13.03 20.34 -18.01
N SER A 155 -13.34 20.28 -16.71
CA SER A 155 -14.41 19.42 -16.19
C SER A 155 -15.81 19.80 -16.66
N ASN A 156 -16.00 21.04 -17.15
CA ASN A 156 -17.27 21.53 -17.72
C ASN A 156 -17.09 22.11 -19.15
N PHE A 157 -16.11 21.61 -19.90
CA PHE A 157 -15.82 22.10 -21.25
C PHE A 157 -17.06 22.02 -22.16
N GLU A 158 -17.35 23.09 -22.92
CA GLU A 158 -18.57 23.28 -23.73
C GLU A 158 -19.89 23.15 -22.94
N GLY A 159 -19.89 23.43 -21.63
CA GLY A 159 -21.10 23.33 -20.78
C GLY A 159 -21.57 21.89 -20.55
N LYS A 160 -20.65 20.92 -20.70
CA LYS A 160 -20.91 19.49 -20.49
C LYS A 160 -19.95 18.97 -19.43
N VAL A 161 -20.49 18.29 -18.42
CA VAL A 161 -19.69 17.54 -17.44
C VAL A 161 -18.84 16.51 -18.20
N ARG A 162 -17.53 16.54 -17.96
CA ARG A 162 -16.54 15.66 -18.63
C ARG A 162 -16.06 14.56 -17.69
N SER A 163 -15.72 13.41 -18.26
CA SER A 163 -15.07 12.32 -17.53
C SER A 163 -13.63 12.68 -17.15
N GLU A 164 -13.11 12.04 -16.10
CA GLU A 164 -11.72 12.17 -15.68
C GLU A 164 -10.73 11.92 -16.83
N GLU A 165 -10.99 10.89 -17.65
CA GLU A 165 -10.20 10.63 -18.86
C GLU A 165 -10.17 11.82 -19.82
N PHE A 166 -11.32 12.44 -20.10
CA PHE A 166 -11.38 13.60 -20.98
C PHE A 166 -10.61 14.78 -20.39
N ILE A 167 -10.76 15.06 -19.09
CA ILE A 167 -10.08 16.16 -18.40
C ILE A 167 -8.57 16.00 -18.50
N VAL A 168 -8.04 14.84 -18.10
CA VAL A 168 -6.60 14.55 -18.08
C VAL A 168 -6.00 14.53 -19.49
N ARG A 169 -6.70 13.96 -20.48
CA ARG A 169 -6.24 13.94 -21.88
C ARG A 169 -6.35 15.31 -22.55
N ALA A 170 -7.31 16.14 -22.14
CA ALA A 170 -7.43 17.53 -22.58
C ALA A 170 -6.36 18.44 -21.95
N TYR A 171 -5.92 18.15 -20.73
CA TYR A 171 -4.85 18.89 -20.05
C TYR A 171 -3.55 18.86 -20.86
N ASN A 172 -3.07 17.65 -21.18
CA ASN A 172 -1.82 17.47 -21.93
C ASN A 172 -1.96 17.75 -23.44
N GLY A 173 -3.12 17.46 -24.04
CA GLY A 173 -3.31 17.54 -25.51
C GLY A 173 -3.99 18.80 -26.03
N GLY A 174 -4.62 19.58 -25.15
CA GLY A 174 -5.70 20.52 -25.46
C GLY A 174 -7.05 19.79 -25.71
N PRO A 175 -8.22 20.42 -25.47
CA PRO A 175 -9.53 19.78 -25.59
C PRO A 175 -9.79 19.08 -26.93
N LYS A 176 -9.29 19.65 -28.04
CA LYS A 176 -9.42 19.07 -29.39
C LYS A 176 -8.68 17.74 -29.59
N LYS A 177 -7.79 17.34 -28.68
CA LYS A 177 -7.07 16.05 -28.69
C LYS A 177 -7.47 15.13 -27.52
N ALA A 178 -8.44 15.50 -26.70
CA ALA A 178 -8.86 14.73 -25.53
C ALA A 178 -9.23 13.27 -25.85
N THR A 179 -9.85 13.02 -27.02
CA THR A 179 -10.17 11.66 -27.50
C THR A 179 -9.12 11.06 -28.45
N HIS A 180 -8.19 11.86 -28.97
CA HIS A 180 -7.24 11.45 -30.01
C HIS A 180 -6.17 10.48 -29.49
N LYS A 181 -5.77 9.48 -30.30
CA LYS A 181 -4.86 8.38 -29.88
C LYS A 181 -3.53 8.87 -29.28
N SER A 182 -3.05 10.05 -29.66
CA SER A 182 -1.81 10.65 -29.14
C SER A 182 -1.83 10.97 -27.63
N THR A 183 -3.01 11.19 -27.02
CA THR A 183 -3.13 11.51 -25.58
C THR A 183 -3.37 10.26 -24.71
N LEU A 184 -3.59 9.10 -25.31
CA LEU A 184 -3.88 7.85 -24.60
C LEU A 184 -2.69 7.33 -23.77
N SER A 185 -1.46 7.61 -24.21
CA SER A 185 -0.25 7.29 -23.45
C SER A 185 -0.16 8.10 -22.15
N TYR A 186 -0.55 9.38 -22.19
CA TYR A 186 -0.59 10.25 -21.03
C TYR A 186 -1.65 9.78 -20.01
N TRP A 187 -2.86 9.43 -20.48
CA TRP A 187 -3.90 8.85 -19.63
C TRP A 187 -3.45 7.57 -18.91
N LYS A 188 -2.78 6.66 -19.63
CA LYS A 188 -2.24 5.43 -19.03
C LYS A 188 -1.11 5.68 -18.02
N ARG A 189 -0.32 6.75 -18.19
CA ARG A 189 0.64 7.20 -17.16
C ARG A 189 -0.09 7.78 -15.95
N TYR A 190 -1.10 8.62 -16.14
CA TYR A 190 -1.86 9.27 -15.07
C TYR A 190 -2.52 8.27 -14.13
N LEU A 191 -3.23 7.27 -14.67
CA LEU A 191 -3.82 6.20 -13.85
C LEU A 191 -2.73 5.50 -13.02
N SER A 192 -1.60 5.15 -13.65
CA SER A 192 -0.48 4.48 -12.97
C SER A 192 0.17 5.30 -11.87
N VAL A 193 0.21 6.64 -12.00
CA VAL A 193 0.72 7.53 -10.94
C VAL A 193 -0.31 7.68 -9.84
N LYS A 194 -1.59 7.94 -10.17
CA LYS A 194 -2.69 8.08 -9.20
C LYS A 194 -2.87 6.81 -8.35
N GLU A 195 -2.69 5.63 -8.96
CA GLU A 195 -2.66 4.31 -8.31
C GLU A 195 -1.47 4.15 -7.33
N SER A 196 -0.43 4.97 -7.43
CA SER A 196 0.80 4.88 -6.62
C SER A 196 0.97 5.96 -5.53
N LEU A 197 0.07 6.95 -5.48
CA LEU A 197 0.13 8.01 -4.47
C LEU A 197 -0.17 7.45 -3.06
N PRO A 198 0.57 7.86 -2.01
CA PRO A 198 0.32 7.41 -0.65
C PRO A 198 -1.00 7.95 -0.13
N PHE A 199 -1.84 7.07 0.42
CA PHE A 199 -3.16 7.41 0.92
C PHE A 199 -3.08 8.15 2.26
N ARG A 200 -3.60 9.39 2.29
CA ARG A 200 -3.44 10.34 3.40
C ARG A 200 -4.10 9.84 4.70
N ARG A 201 -3.44 10.01 5.86
CA ARG A 201 -4.02 9.70 7.18
C ARG A 201 -4.49 10.99 7.84
N PHE A 202 -5.80 11.17 7.98
CA PHE A 202 -6.34 12.36 8.67
C PHE A 202 -6.04 12.32 10.18
N VAL A 203 -4.97 13.01 10.59
CA VAL A 203 -4.62 13.26 11.99
C VAL A 203 -5.37 14.49 12.48
N GLY A 204 -6.31 14.30 13.41
CA GLY A 204 -6.92 15.41 14.16
C GLY A 204 -6.06 15.85 15.36
N PRO A 205 -6.40 16.98 16.01
CA PRO A 205 -5.57 17.58 17.04
C PRO A 205 -5.42 16.66 18.26
N SER A 206 -4.17 16.35 18.60
CA SER A 206 -3.82 15.48 19.72
C SER A 206 -3.98 16.19 21.07
N VAL A 207 -4.77 15.59 21.96
CA VAL A 207 -4.74 15.94 23.40
C VAL A 207 -3.50 15.27 24.01
N SER A 208 -2.57 16.08 24.49
CA SER A 208 -1.32 15.63 25.10
C SER A 208 -1.54 15.07 26.52
N ILE A 209 -1.90 13.79 26.60
CA ILE A 209 -1.87 13.05 27.87
C ILE A 209 -0.43 12.61 28.16
N ALA A 210 0.26 13.37 29.02
CA ALA A 210 1.53 12.95 29.58
C ALA A 210 1.31 11.83 30.61
N CYS A 211 1.83 10.63 30.35
CA CYS A 211 1.92 9.54 31.32
C CYS A 211 3.39 9.22 31.60
N SER A 212 3.88 9.66 32.76
CA SER A 212 5.22 9.37 33.24
C SER A 212 5.34 7.93 33.73
N SER A 213 6.28 7.17 33.15
CA SER A 213 6.76 5.90 33.71
C SER A 213 8.28 5.86 33.66
N THR A 214 8.91 6.10 34.81
CA THR A 214 10.36 5.97 35.00
C THR A 214 10.73 4.49 35.15
N ALA A 215 11.71 4.04 34.37
CA ALA A 215 12.39 2.76 34.55
C ALA A 215 13.91 2.98 34.64
N PRO A 216 14.69 2.18 35.39
CA PRO A 216 16.03 2.56 35.80
C PRO A 216 17.11 2.20 34.78
N ALA A 217 18.16 3.02 34.70
CA ALA A 217 19.38 2.67 34.00
C ALA A 217 20.23 1.67 34.82
N VAL A 218 20.85 0.71 34.12
CA VAL A 218 21.85 -0.23 34.66
C VAL A 218 23.12 -0.10 33.80
N PRO A 219 24.33 -0.02 34.38
CA PRO A 219 25.46 0.64 33.73
C PRO A 219 26.26 -0.24 32.76
N ALA A 220 26.89 0.40 31.77
CA ALA A 220 27.87 -0.22 30.90
C ALA A 220 29.23 -0.41 31.60
N THR A 221 29.76 -1.63 31.58
CA THR A 221 31.13 -1.93 32.04
C THR A 221 32.17 -1.58 30.97
N GLN A 222 33.23 -0.89 31.38
CA GLN A 222 34.35 -0.47 30.52
C GLN A 222 35.36 -1.60 30.26
N ASN A 223 36.18 -1.46 29.22
CA ASN A 223 37.48 -2.12 29.09
C ASN A 223 38.46 -1.27 28.25
N THR A 224 39.78 -1.48 28.39
CA THR A 224 40.86 -0.58 27.91
C THR A 224 42.12 -1.39 27.47
N ASN A 225 43.28 -0.88 27.01
CA ASN A 225 43.91 0.46 26.93
C ASN A 225 45.09 0.39 25.91
N THR A 226 45.54 1.41 25.13
CA THR A 226 44.98 2.76 24.87
C THR A 226 45.12 3.20 23.38
N PRO A 227 46.32 3.34 22.75
CA PRO A 227 46.46 4.40 21.73
C PRO A 227 47.20 4.06 20.41
N SER A 228 46.70 4.62 19.29
CA SER A 228 47.56 5.10 18.20
C SER A 228 46.92 6.28 17.45
N THR A 229 47.49 7.48 17.63
CA THR A 229 47.43 8.69 16.76
C THR A 229 46.12 9.08 16.06
N GLN A 230 45.69 10.32 16.32
CA GLN A 230 44.59 11.00 15.63
C GLN A 230 44.72 10.98 14.09
N ASN A 231 43.60 10.78 13.40
CA ASN A 231 43.38 11.36 12.08
C ASN A 231 41.87 11.54 11.86
N THR A 232 41.42 12.77 11.59
CA THR A 232 40.00 13.08 11.37
C THR A 232 39.59 12.78 9.94
N GLY A 233 39.46 11.48 9.62
CA GLY A 233 38.95 11.00 8.34
C GLY A 233 37.44 10.73 8.39
N VAL A 234 36.71 11.18 7.36
CA VAL A 234 35.43 10.55 7.00
C VAL A 234 35.77 9.33 6.15
N ASP A 235 35.36 8.13 6.57
CA ASP A 235 35.52 6.93 5.75
C ASP A 235 34.61 7.00 4.53
N TYR A 236 35.19 7.35 3.38
CA TYR A 236 34.51 7.34 2.09
C TYR A 236 34.40 5.91 1.58
N ILE A 237 33.22 5.54 1.10
CA ILE A 237 33.01 4.27 0.41
C ILE A 237 33.45 4.46 -1.04
N TYR A 238 34.35 3.60 -1.51
CA TYR A 238 34.91 3.65 -2.86
C TYR A 238 34.23 2.63 -3.77
N TRP A 239 34.05 2.99 -5.04
CA TRP A 239 33.63 2.06 -6.10
C TRP A 239 34.56 0.84 -6.18
N ASP A 240 35.86 1.06 -6.05
CA ASP A 240 36.91 0.03 -6.13
C ASP A 240 36.82 -1.04 -4.99
N SER A 241 35.97 -0.85 -3.97
CA SER A 241 35.65 -1.88 -2.95
C SER A 241 34.28 -2.56 -3.13
N LYS A 242 33.49 -2.14 -4.13
CA LYS A 242 32.14 -2.65 -4.42
C LYS A 242 31.94 -3.13 -5.87
N ALA A 243 32.90 -2.92 -6.76
CA ALA A 243 32.90 -3.39 -8.15
C ALA A 243 34.19 -4.18 -8.47
N SER A 244 34.18 -5.00 -9.52
CA SER A 244 35.37 -5.71 -9.99
C SER A 244 36.34 -4.76 -10.72
N PRO A 245 37.65 -5.07 -10.80
CA PRO A 245 38.59 -4.34 -11.65
C PRO A 245 38.11 -4.24 -13.11
N GLU A 246 37.49 -5.29 -13.62
CA GLU A 246 36.96 -5.41 -14.98
C GLU A 246 35.75 -4.48 -15.20
N ASP A 247 34.84 -4.39 -14.23
CA ASP A 247 33.69 -3.48 -14.29
C ASP A 247 34.10 -2.02 -14.07
N MET A 248 35.11 -1.78 -13.24
CA MET A 248 35.72 -0.45 -13.10
C MET A 248 36.41 -0.02 -14.40
N GLN A 249 37.06 -0.92 -15.12
CA GLN A 249 37.63 -0.63 -16.44
C GLN A 249 36.54 -0.25 -17.46
N GLU A 250 35.37 -0.90 -17.41
CA GLU A 250 34.21 -0.58 -18.27
C GLU A 250 33.60 0.79 -17.92
N MET A 251 33.42 1.10 -16.63
CA MET A 251 32.96 2.42 -16.17
C MET A 251 33.91 3.54 -16.62
N TRP A 252 35.23 3.31 -16.49
CA TRP A 252 36.26 4.22 -16.99
C TRP A 252 36.37 4.29 -18.52
N SER A 253 35.71 3.38 -19.25
CA SER A 253 35.59 3.38 -20.72
C SER A 253 34.27 3.99 -21.19
N HIS A 254 33.25 4.05 -20.34
CA HIS A 254 31.97 4.68 -20.65
C HIS A 254 32.09 6.21 -20.71
N SER A 255 32.01 6.76 -21.93
CA SER A 255 32.38 8.15 -22.24
C SER A 255 31.65 9.25 -21.48
N GLN A 256 30.50 8.98 -20.85
CA GLN A 256 29.80 9.93 -19.98
C GLN A 256 30.35 9.88 -18.54
N VAL A 257 30.56 8.66 -17.99
CA VAL A 257 31.14 8.46 -16.65
C VAL A 257 32.57 8.96 -16.59
N ALA A 258 33.39 8.62 -17.58
CA ALA A 258 34.78 9.09 -17.65
C ALA A 258 34.89 10.62 -17.63
N LYS A 259 33.93 11.36 -18.23
CA LYS A 259 33.88 12.83 -18.18
C LYS A 259 33.46 13.34 -16.79
N GLU A 260 32.48 12.70 -16.18
CA GLU A 260 31.97 13.05 -14.85
C GLU A 260 33.04 12.84 -13.77
N TRP A 261 33.62 11.64 -13.69
CA TRP A 261 34.71 11.31 -12.77
C TRP A 261 35.95 12.18 -12.99
N THR A 262 36.33 12.49 -14.23
CA THR A 262 37.43 13.44 -14.52
C THR A 262 37.10 14.86 -14.06
N LYS A 263 35.86 15.34 -14.25
CA LYS A 263 35.40 16.66 -13.78
C LYS A 263 35.39 16.75 -12.25
N SER A 264 35.05 15.67 -11.56
CA SER A 264 35.06 15.56 -10.10
C SER A 264 36.45 15.31 -9.50
N GLY A 265 37.48 15.09 -10.33
CA GLY A 265 38.87 14.86 -9.89
C GLY A 265 39.18 13.45 -9.39
N GLU A 266 38.27 12.49 -9.62
CA GLU A 266 38.43 11.09 -9.25
C GLU A 266 39.55 10.40 -10.03
N LYS A 267 40.14 9.33 -9.47
CA LYS A 267 41.29 8.63 -10.06
C LYS A 267 41.06 7.13 -10.09
N ARG A 268 41.55 6.46 -11.14
CA ARG A 268 41.54 4.98 -11.25
C ARG A 268 42.17 4.36 -10.00
N GLY A 269 41.48 3.40 -9.36
CA GLY A 269 41.89 2.76 -8.12
C GLY A 269 41.47 3.49 -6.83
N LYS A 270 40.90 4.70 -6.93
CA LYS A 270 40.29 5.47 -5.83
C LYS A 270 39.18 6.38 -6.36
N VAL A 271 38.08 5.79 -6.80
CA VAL A 271 36.86 6.49 -7.20
C VAL A 271 35.85 6.43 -6.06
N ARG A 272 35.45 7.57 -5.52
CA ARG A 272 34.41 7.67 -4.48
C ARG A 272 33.02 7.44 -5.07
N PHE A 273 32.10 6.87 -4.30
CA PHE A 273 30.67 7.02 -4.61
C PHE A 273 30.23 8.47 -4.44
N SER A 274 29.13 8.85 -5.10
CA SER A 274 28.43 10.08 -4.76
C SER A 274 27.78 9.92 -3.38
N ASN A 275 27.77 10.96 -2.55
CA ASN A 275 27.20 10.95 -1.20
C ASN A 275 26.12 12.01 -1.08
N ASP A 276 24.97 11.68 -0.50
CA ASP A 276 23.94 12.69 -0.16
C ASP A 276 24.35 13.54 1.06
N GLU A 277 23.51 14.50 1.44
CA GLU A 277 23.75 15.38 2.59
C GLU A 277 23.92 14.59 3.91
N ASN A 278 23.25 13.43 4.02
CA ASN A 278 23.36 12.47 5.12
C ASN A 278 24.55 11.49 4.96
N LYS A 279 25.44 11.74 4.00
CA LYS A 279 26.62 10.93 3.64
C LYS A 279 26.30 9.52 3.13
N ARG A 280 25.04 9.21 2.78
CA ARG A 280 24.64 7.90 2.22
C ARG A 280 25.16 7.76 0.78
N PRO A 281 25.82 6.64 0.43
CA PRO A 281 26.35 6.43 -0.92
C PRO A 281 25.24 6.18 -1.94
N TYR A 282 25.28 6.87 -3.07
CA TYR A 282 24.35 6.71 -4.20
C TYR A 282 25.09 6.77 -5.55
N LEU A 283 24.39 6.40 -6.63
CA LEU A 283 24.87 6.53 -8.01
C LEU A 283 24.28 7.76 -8.68
N SER A 284 25.09 8.50 -9.42
CA SER A 284 24.61 9.53 -10.35
C SER A 284 23.71 8.93 -11.44
N ARG A 285 22.90 9.75 -12.11
CA ARG A 285 22.10 9.28 -13.27
C ARG A 285 22.99 8.81 -14.44
N VAL A 286 24.24 9.25 -14.50
CA VAL A 286 25.22 8.83 -15.51
C VAL A 286 25.88 7.51 -15.13
N GLU A 287 26.24 7.35 -13.85
CA GLU A 287 26.78 6.11 -13.29
C GLU A 287 25.77 4.96 -13.37
N ILE A 288 24.53 5.16 -12.91
CA ILE A 288 23.53 4.08 -12.87
C ILE A 288 23.13 3.61 -14.27
N LYS A 289 23.09 4.54 -15.23
CA LYS A 289 22.90 4.24 -16.64
C LYS A 289 24.07 3.43 -17.20
N ALA A 290 25.31 3.79 -16.86
CA ALA A 290 26.48 3.03 -17.29
C ALA A 290 26.46 1.59 -16.76
N VAL A 291 26.19 1.38 -15.47
CA VAL A 291 26.03 0.04 -14.88
C VAL A 291 24.94 -0.75 -15.60
N ALA A 292 23.78 -0.14 -15.87
CA ALA A 292 22.69 -0.80 -16.60
C ALA A 292 23.02 -1.11 -18.08
N ASP A 293 23.72 -0.20 -18.79
CA ASP A 293 24.18 -0.40 -20.17
C ASP A 293 25.23 -1.52 -20.27
N ILE A 294 26.16 -1.61 -19.30
CA ILE A 294 27.22 -2.63 -19.16
C ILE A 294 26.63 -4.00 -18.78
N ILE A 295 25.77 -4.07 -17.77
CA ILE A 295 25.09 -5.32 -17.38
C ILE A 295 24.29 -5.90 -18.55
N ARG A 296 23.57 -5.05 -19.29
CA ARG A 296 22.87 -5.50 -20.49
C ARG A 296 23.85 -5.94 -21.58
N SER A 297 24.90 -5.18 -21.90
CA SER A 297 25.82 -5.55 -23.00
C SER A 297 26.57 -6.86 -22.73
N LYS A 298 27.07 -7.05 -21.50
CA LYS A 298 27.81 -8.27 -21.10
C LYS A 298 26.92 -9.51 -20.95
N HIS A 299 25.67 -9.37 -20.49
CA HIS A 299 24.90 -10.53 -19.99
C HIS A 299 23.46 -10.68 -20.52
N PHE A 300 22.82 -9.62 -21.00
CA PHE A 300 21.39 -9.62 -21.40
C PHE A 300 21.18 -9.07 -22.83
N SER A 301 22.22 -9.06 -23.66
CA SER A 301 22.22 -8.46 -24.99
C SER A 301 21.21 -9.08 -25.95
N THR A 302 20.85 -10.35 -25.74
CA THR A 302 19.81 -11.09 -26.48
C THR A 302 18.42 -11.06 -25.85
N ARG A 303 18.29 -10.61 -24.59
CA ARG A 303 17.11 -10.88 -23.73
C ARG A 303 16.20 -9.67 -23.48
N GLY A 304 16.17 -8.70 -24.40
CA GLY A 304 15.15 -7.63 -24.45
C GLY A 304 15.16 -6.55 -23.35
N VAL A 305 15.84 -6.77 -22.22
CA VAL A 305 15.89 -5.81 -21.09
C VAL A 305 16.51 -4.48 -21.53
N LYS A 306 15.74 -3.39 -21.41
CA LYS A 306 16.19 -2.02 -21.72
C LYS A 306 16.88 -1.40 -20.50
N PRO A 307 18.06 -0.74 -20.63
CA PRO A 307 18.73 -0.10 -19.49
C PRO A 307 17.90 0.99 -18.84
N THR A 308 17.07 1.69 -19.61
CA THR A 308 16.13 2.71 -19.10
C THR A 308 15.05 2.14 -18.18
N VAL A 309 14.71 0.85 -18.31
CA VAL A 309 13.81 0.14 -17.38
C VAL A 309 14.53 -0.12 -16.05
N LEU A 310 15.79 -0.57 -16.13
CA LEU A 310 16.65 -0.80 -14.97
C LEU A 310 16.94 0.49 -14.18
N CYS A 311 17.29 1.59 -14.86
CA CYS A 311 17.52 2.88 -14.23
C CYS A 311 16.27 3.39 -13.50
N ALA A 312 15.11 3.37 -14.16
CA ALA A 312 13.85 3.81 -13.55
C ALA A 312 13.46 2.94 -12.36
N LEU A 313 13.68 1.63 -12.42
CA LEU A 313 13.46 0.73 -11.29
C LEU A 313 14.36 1.09 -10.10
N ALA A 314 15.64 1.34 -10.31
CA ALA A 314 16.53 1.73 -9.21
C ALA A 314 16.25 3.15 -8.67
N GLU A 315 15.82 4.10 -9.52
CA GLU A 315 15.33 5.41 -9.08
C GLU A 315 14.09 5.25 -8.18
N MET A 316 13.11 4.41 -8.55
CA MET A 316 11.89 4.18 -7.76
C MET A 316 12.10 3.32 -6.50
N VAL A 317 12.98 2.31 -6.55
CA VAL A 317 13.10 1.27 -5.52
C VAL A 317 14.16 1.59 -4.46
N SER A 318 15.22 2.32 -4.83
CA SER A 318 16.32 2.68 -3.92
C SER A 318 16.68 4.17 -3.93
N MET A 319 16.02 5.03 -4.70
CA MET A 319 16.45 6.41 -4.96
C MET A 319 17.92 6.49 -5.43
N ARG A 320 18.41 5.44 -6.12
CA ARG A 320 19.81 5.24 -6.52
C ARG A 320 20.81 5.01 -5.37
N PHE A 321 20.38 4.82 -4.12
CA PHE A 321 21.26 4.50 -2.99
C PHE A 321 21.91 3.11 -3.13
N VAL A 322 23.24 3.05 -2.98
CA VAL A 322 24.06 1.82 -3.10
C VAL A 322 23.63 0.74 -2.12
N ASN A 323 23.26 1.14 -0.91
CA ASN A 323 22.80 0.23 0.14
C ASN A 323 21.29 -0.09 0.04
N GLY A 324 20.55 0.60 -0.84
CA GLY A 324 19.08 0.53 -0.93
C GLY A 324 18.35 1.56 -0.08
N ALA A 325 17.02 1.46 -0.01
CA ALA A 325 16.15 2.38 0.73
C ALA A 325 15.13 1.63 1.58
N GLY A 326 14.97 2.04 2.84
CA GLY A 326 14.13 1.34 3.81
C GLY A 326 14.57 -0.12 4.01
N PRO A 327 13.63 -1.10 4.04
CA PRO A 327 13.94 -2.51 4.23
C PRO A 327 14.46 -3.22 2.96
N ARG A 328 14.64 -2.52 1.84
CA ARG A 328 15.07 -3.11 0.56
C ARG A 328 16.56 -2.87 0.33
N THR A 329 17.37 -3.93 0.35
CA THR A 329 18.82 -3.84 0.14
C THR A 329 19.18 -3.62 -1.33
N GLY A 330 20.15 -2.72 -1.56
CA GLY A 330 20.76 -2.50 -2.86
C GLY A 330 19.93 -1.69 -3.86
N LEU A 331 20.55 -1.37 -5.00
CA LEU A 331 19.96 -0.53 -6.05
C LEU A 331 18.62 -1.04 -6.57
N MET A 332 18.49 -2.35 -6.77
CA MET A 332 17.30 -2.96 -7.36
C MET A 332 16.29 -3.46 -6.31
N GLY A 333 16.62 -3.38 -5.01
CA GLY A 333 15.75 -3.80 -3.90
C GLY A 333 15.31 -5.27 -3.91
N ILE A 334 16.06 -6.13 -4.61
CA ILE A 334 15.86 -7.58 -4.60
C ILE A 334 16.52 -8.16 -3.35
N ASP A 335 15.78 -9.01 -2.63
CA ASP A 335 16.29 -9.72 -1.45
C ASP A 335 17.30 -10.81 -1.81
N TYR A 336 18.16 -11.14 -0.84
CA TYR A 336 19.20 -12.15 -0.97
C TYR A 336 18.64 -13.52 -1.39
N SER A 337 17.48 -13.94 -0.85
CA SER A 337 16.80 -15.18 -1.21
C SER A 337 16.50 -15.27 -2.71
N THR A 338 15.88 -14.23 -3.28
CA THR A 338 15.55 -14.17 -4.72
C THR A 338 16.81 -14.15 -5.59
N ALA A 339 17.85 -13.39 -5.19
CA ALA A 339 19.12 -13.35 -5.91
C ALA A 339 19.88 -14.69 -5.85
N PHE A 340 19.88 -15.36 -4.69
CA PHE A 340 20.50 -16.66 -4.48
C PHE A 340 19.79 -17.76 -5.28
N TRP A 341 18.46 -17.75 -5.35
CA TRP A 341 17.68 -18.65 -6.21
C TRP A 341 17.96 -18.43 -7.70
N LEU A 342 18.01 -17.17 -8.18
CA LEU A 342 18.42 -16.84 -9.55
C LEU A 342 19.83 -17.37 -9.87
N TYR A 343 20.75 -17.26 -8.92
CA TYR A 343 22.11 -17.77 -9.03
C TYR A 343 22.18 -19.29 -9.05
N MET A 344 21.50 -19.96 -8.11
CA MET A 344 21.59 -21.41 -7.88
C MET A 344 20.77 -22.22 -8.88
N GLU A 345 19.47 -21.92 -9.03
CA GLU A 345 18.54 -22.76 -9.80
C GLU A 345 18.45 -22.32 -11.25
N LEU A 346 18.35 -21.01 -11.50
CA LEU A 346 18.17 -20.45 -12.85
C LEU A 346 19.49 -20.14 -13.58
N GLY A 347 20.63 -20.45 -12.97
CA GLY A 347 21.94 -20.41 -13.62
C GLY A 347 22.48 -19.01 -13.94
N TYR A 348 21.95 -17.95 -13.34
CA TYR A 348 22.46 -16.58 -13.48
C TYR A 348 23.76 -16.41 -12.66
N ARG A 349 24.87 -16.96 -13.17
CA ARG A 349 26.14 -17.09 -12.43
C ARG A 349 27.22 -16.05 -12.77
N ALA A 350 26.91 -15.00 -13.54
CA ALA A 350 27.93 -14.02 -13.95
C ALA A 350 28.46 -13.17 -12.78
N TYR A 351 27.67 -13.00 -11.73
CA TYR A 351 28.10 -12.45 -10.44
C TYR A 351 27.80 -13.46 -9.34
N ARG A 352 28.67 -13.53 -8.33
CA ARG A 352 28.52 -14.42 -7.18
C ARG A 352 27.77 -13.71 -6.05
N VAL A 353 26.77 -14.36 -5.49
CA VAL A 353 26.01 -13.90 -4.33
C VAL A 353 26.11 -14.96 -3.23
N ASN A 354 26.66 -14.57 -2.08
CA ASN A 354 26.97 -15.44 -0.93
C ASN A 354 26.47 -14.85 0.40
N SER A 355 26.08 -13.58 0.38
CA SER A 355 25.71 -12.78 1.55
C SER A 355 24.71 -11.68 1.15
N VAL A 356 23.98 -11.14 2.13
CA VAL A 356 23.12 -9.96 1.93
C VAL A 356 23.95 -8.75 1.48
N ASP A 357 25.18 -8.61 1.99
CA ASP A 357 26.11 -7.53 1.63
C ASP A 357 26.50 -7.53 0.15
N ASP A 358 26.48 -8.68 -0.53
CA ASP A 358 26.71 -8.74 -1.99
C ASP A 358 25.65 -7.93 -2.76
N MET A 359 24.43 -7.78 -2.24
CA MET A 359 23.37 -6.97 -2.86
C MET A 359 23.63 -5.45 -2.75
N THR A 360 24.56 -5.02 -1.90
CA THR A 360 25.03 -3.61 -1.84
C THR A 360 26.11 -3.30 -2.89
N LYS A 361 26.51 -4.27 -3.72
CA LYS A 361 27.46 -4.06 -4.82
C LYS A 361 26.67 -3.63 -6.08
N PRO A 362 26.92 -2.45 -6.68
CA PRO A 362 26.08 -1.92 -7.75
C PRO A 362 25.86 -2.87 -8.93
N PHE A 363 26.93 -3.51 -9.41
CA PHE A 363 26.87 -4.45 -10.53
C PHE A 363 26.12 -5.74 -10.17
N VAL A 364 26.29 -6.26 -8.95
CA VAL A 364 25.58 -7.47 -8.47
C VAL A 364 24.09 -7.19 -8.34
N SER A 365 23.72 -6.07 -7.70
CA SER A 365 22.33 -5.65 -7.55
C SER A 365 21.65 -5.45 -8.91
N MET A 366 22.31 -4.73 -9.82
CA MET A 366 21.83 -4.50 -11.18
C MET A 366 21.72 -5.79 -12.01
N TYR A 367 22.68 -6.71 -11.85
CA TYR A 367 22.68 -8.01 -12.52
C TYR A 367 21.49 -8.87 -12.12
N PHE A 368 21.25 -9.06 -10.81
CA PHE A 368 20.11 -9.85 -10.35
C PHE A 368 18.77 -9.13 -10.62
N GLY A 369 18.75 -7.80 -10.63
CA GLY A 369 17.64 -7.01 -11.17
C GLY A 369 17.31 -7.38 -12.61
N ALA A 370 18.30 -7.35 -13.51
CA ALA A 370 18.13 -7.73 -14.91
C ALA A 370 17.78 -9.21 -15.10
N ALA A 371 18.36 -10.11 -14.30
CA ALA A 371 18.08 -11.55 -14.29
C ALA A 371 16.62 -11.85 -13.91
N TYR A 372 16.11 -11.19 -12.87
CA TYR A 372 14.74 -11.38 -12.42
C TYR A 372 13.73 -10.87 -13.46
N LEU A 373 13.94 -9.66 -13.99
CA LEU A 373 13.11 -9.08 -15.06
C LEU A 373 13.09 -9.94 -16.32
N THR A 374 14.24 -10.53 -16.65
CA THR A 374 14.39 -11.49 -17.75
C THR A 374 13.54 -12.73 -17.49
N TRP A 375 13.74 -13.41 -16.36
CA TRP A 375 13.02 -14.63 -16.03
C TRP A 375 11.49 -14.41 -15.98
N LEU A 376 11.03 -13.31 -15.38
CA LEU A 376 9.62 -12.93 -15.35
C LEU A 376 9.03 -12.78 -16.77
N SER A 377 9.81 -12.27 -17.73
CA SER A 377 9.37 -12.13 -19.14
C SER A 377 9.37 -13.44 -19.92
N GLU A 378 10.13 -14.44 -19.48
CA GLU A 378 10.19 -15.78 -20.08
C GLU A 378 9.11 -16.70 -19.49
N TYR A 379 8.84 -16.59 -18.18
CA TYR A 379 7.89 -17.44 -17.45
C TYR A 379 6.42 -17.20 -17.85
N GLU A 380 5.95 -15.94 -17.89
CA GLU A 380 4.61 -15.62 -18.43
C GLU A 380 4.52 -15.86 -19.95
N GLY A 381 5.64 -16.02 -20.66
CA GLY A 381 5.66 -16.35 -22.09
C GLY A 381 5.03 -17.71 -22.42
N SER A 382 4.98 -18.64 -21.45
CA SER A 382 4.37 -19.97 -21.61
C SER A 382 2.84 -19.98 -21.44
N LEU A 383 2.23 -18.89 -20.98
CA LEU A 383 0.77 -18.72 -20.92
C LEU A 383 0.34 -17.74 -22.03
N SER A 384 -0.39 -18.26 -23.01
CA SER A 384 -0.43 -17.67 -24.36
C SER A 384 -1.14 -16.31 -24.43
N PHE A 385 -0.37 -15.21 -24.44
CA PHE A 385 -0.87 -13.88 -24.84
C PHE A 385 0.03 -13.12 -25.84
N TRP A 386 1.32 -13.48 -25.96
CA TRP A 386 2.30 -12.69 -26.74
C TRP A 386 2.52 -13.13 -28.20
N ALA A 387 1.81 -14.16 -28.68
CA ALA A 387 2.15 -14.86 -29.93
C ALA A 387 1.19 -14.60 -31.12
N LYS A 388 0.54 -13.42 -31.24
CA LYS A 388 -0.34 -13.16 -32.40
C LYS A 388 -0.52 -11.70 -32.87
N GLU A 389 0.59 -11.01 -33.15
CA GLU A 389 0.64 -9.99 -34.22
C GLU A 389 2.09 -9.79 -34.70
N ARG A 390 2.34 -9.81 -36.01
CA ARG A 390 3.69 -9.63 -36.59
C ARG A 390 3.79 -8.32 -37.37
N GLU A 391 4.65 -7.43 -36.88
CA GLU A 391 5.42 -6.44 -37.64
C GLU A 391 4.69 -5.30 -38.39
N PRO A 392 5.38 -4.19 -38.73
CA PRO A 392 6.21 -3.42 -37.81
C PRO A 392 5.99 -1.89 -37.94
N SER A 393 5.81 -1.17 -36.84
CA SER A 393 5.99 0.29 -36.84
C SER A 393 6.59 0.79 -35.52
N ARG A 394 7.34 1.90 -35.61
CA ARG A 394 8.21 2.40 -34.53
C ARG A 394 7.41 3.30 -33.58
N ASP A 395 7.22 2.85 -32.33
CA ASP A 395 7.88 3.44 -31.15
C ASP A 395 7.51 2.64 -29.88
N TRP A 396 8.49 2.27 -29.04
CA TRP A 396 8.30 1.39 -27.88
C TRP A 396 8.80 2.02 -26.58
N SER A 397 7.97 2.87 -25.97
CA SER A 397 8.33 3.60 -24.74
C SER A 397 8.68 2.66 -23.56
N PRO A 398 9.64 3.02 -22.67
CA PRO A 398 10.07 2.15 -21.57
C PRO A 398 8.99 1.83 -20.52
N LEU A 399 8.04 2.74 -20.31
CA LEU A 399 7.04 2.66 -19.23
C LEU A 399 6.06 1.48 -19.39
N ALA A 400 5.80 1.02 -20.62
CA ALA A 400 4.99 -0.17 -20.86
C ALA A 400 5.67 -1.45 -20.35
N THR A 401 7.00 -1.55 -20.52
CA THR A 401 7.81 -2.66 -19.98
C THR A 401 7.86 -2.59 -18.46
N ILE A 402 8.09 -1.40 -17.87
CA ILE A 402 8.10 -1.18 -16.42
C ILE A 402 6.78 -1.64 -15.77
N ARG A 403 5.61 -1.33 -16.36
CA ARG A 403 4.30 -1.72 -15.80
C ARG A 403 4.09 -3.23 -15.78
N ALA A 404 4.47 -3.94 -16.84
CA ALA A 404 4.41 -5.41 -16.86
C ALA A 404 5.31 -6.01 -15.78
N SER A 405 6.57 -5.55 -15.72
CA SER A 405 7.55 -5.99 -14.73
C SER A 405 7.11 -5.77 -13.28
N PHE A 406 6.40 -4.68 -12.97
CA PHE A 406 5.91 -4.39 -11.62
C PHE A 406 4.81 -5.35 -11.15
N GLU A 407 3.83 -5.65 -12.02
CA GLU A 407 2.76 -6.60 -11.70
C GLU A 407 3.31 -8.03 -11.54
N LEU A 408 4.26 -8.41 -12.41
CA LEU A 408 5.06 -9.63 -12.31
C LEU A 408 5.86 -9.73 -10.99
N LEU A 409 6.57 -8.66 -10.61
CA LEU A 409 7.28 -8.52 -9.33
C LEU A 409 6.35 -8.73 -8.12
N ARG A 410 5.12 -8.17 -8.20
CA ARG A 410 4.11 -8.26 -7.14
C ARG A 410 3.58 -9.69 -6.99
N ARG A 411 3.15 -10.30 -8.11
CA ARG A 411 2.51 -11.62 -8.14
C ARG A 411 3.43 -12.76 -7.75
N HIS A 412 4.68 -12.82 -8.25
CA HIS A 412 5.54 -13.94 -7.88
C HIS A 412 5.87 -13.90 -6.38
N LYS A 413 6.07 -12.73 -5.77
CA LYS A 413 6.39 -12.63 -4.34
C LYS A 413 5.22 -13.01 -3.41
N GLU A 414 3.98 -12.97 -3.90
CA GLU A 414 2.80 -13.56 -3.23
C GLU A 414 2.83 -15.11 -3.30
N ASN A 415 3.48 -15.70 -4.31
CA ASN A 415 3.61 -17.15 -4.49
C ASN A 415 4.89 -17.76 -3.90
N THR A 416 6.05 -17.08 -3.94
CA THR A 416 7.32 -17.64 -3.41
C THR A 416 7.25 -17.91 -1.90
N LEU A 417 6.43 -17.14 -1.18
CA LEU A 417 6.12 -17.35 0.24
C LEU A 417 5.26 -18.60 0.50
N LEU A 418 4.55 -19.12 -0.51
CA LEU A 418 3.81 -20.38 -0.43
C LEU A 418 4.72 -21.56 -0.80
N GLU A 419 5.50 -21.45 -1.88
CA GLU A 419 6.39 -22.54 -2.35
C GLU A 419 7.52 -22.86 -1.35
N LEU A 420 8.06 -21.85 -0.65
CA LEU A 420 9.10 -22.05 0.37
C LEU A 420 8.62 -22.79 1.63
N SER A 421 7.31 -22.87 1.87
CA SER A 421 6.76 -23.76 2.93
C SER A 421 6.48 -25.20 2.46
N CYS A 422 6.52 -25.45 1.14
CA CYS A 422 6.18 -26.75 0.56
C CYS A 422 7.43 -27.63 0.36
N ASN A 423 8.54 -27.04 -0.12
CA ASN A 423 9.72 -27.78 -0.56
C ASN A 423 10.75 -28.06 0.55
N GLN A 424 10.30 -28.39 1.78
CA GLN A 424 11.20 -28.78 2.89
C GLN A 424 10.97 -30.20 3.44
N CYS A 425 10.15 -31.01 2.75
CA CYS A 425 9.86 -32.39 3.10
C CYS A 425 9.98 -33.34 1.89
N GLU A 426 11.21 -33.74 1.51
CA GLU A 426 11.55 -35.05 0.91
C GLU A 426 13.05 -35.14 0.52
N ALA A 427 13.91 -35.61 1.43
CA ALA A 427 15.24 -36.17 1.11
C ALA A 427 15.87 -36.87 2.34
N GLY A 428 16.17 -38.17 2.23
CA GLY A 428 17.02 -38.89 3.18
C GLY A 428 16.31 -39.98 4.00
N ASP A 429 16.50 -41.23 3.57
CA ASP A 429 16.10 -42.45 4.29
C ASP A 429 17.35 -43.28 4.64
N TYR A 430 17.27 -44.16 5.65
CA TYR A 430 18.32 -45.09 6.14
C TYR A 430 19.63 -44.53 6.78
N MET A 431 19.78 -44.67 8.11
CA MET A 431 20.81 -45.53 8.78
C MET A 431 20.90 -45.35 10.33
N ASP A 432 20.65 -46.45 11.04
CA ASP A 432 21.16 -46.98 12.33
C ASP A 432 21.67 -46.10 13.51
N ASP A 433 20.88 -46.16 14.60
CA ASP A 433 21.21 -46.65 15.97
C ASP A 433 22.41 -46.11 16.80
N CYS A 434 22.10 -45.43 17.93
CA CYS A 434 22.69 -45.73 19.26
C CYS A 434 22.11 -44.88 20.44
N GLY A 435 22.14 -45.42 21.67
CA GLY A 435 22.79 -44.68 22.76
C GLY A 435 22.00 -43.98 23.89
N SER A 436 20.97 -44.62 24.47
CA SER A 436 20.66 -44.62 25.93
C SER A 436 20.88 -43.37 26.84
N THR A 437 19.76 -42.91 27.45
CA THR A 437 19.60 -42.52 28.87
C THR A 437 20.43 -41.42 29.56
N ALA A 438 19.72 -40.42 30.11
CA ALA A 438 19.90 -39.99 31.52
C ALA A 438 18.57 -39.41 32.07
N ARG A 439 18.30 -39.59 33.37
CA ARG A 439 17.08 -39.11 34.07
C ARG A 439 17.44 -38.66 35.48
N VAL A 440 17.00 -37.46 35.88
CA VAL A 440 17.04 -37.00 37.27
C VAL A 440 15.75 -36.23 37.59
N ASP A 441 14.84 -36.88 38.30
CA ASP A 441 13.78 -36.22 39.08
C ASP A 441 14.37 -35.78 40.44
N TYR A 442 13.86 -34.71 41.06
CA TYR A 442 13.34 -34.65 42.45
C TYR A 442 13.25 -33.22 43.05
N PHE A 443 12.02 -32.80 43.40
CA PHE A 443 11.62 -32.05 44.63
C PHE A 443 12.19 -30.61 44.83
N GLU A 444 11.64 -29.70 45.64
CA GLU A 444 10.46 -29.72 46.54
C GLU A 444 9.79 -28.32 46.67
N GLN A 445 8.54 -28.28 47.13
CA GLN A 445 7.82 -27.11 47.71
C GLN A 445 7.61 -27.40 49.22
N PRO A 446 7.41 -26.44 50.17
CA PRO A 446 6.22 -25.53 50.14
C PRO A 446 6.15 -24.27 51.08
N LYS A 447 5.01 -23.52 50.99
CA LYS A 447 4.28 -22.79 52.10
C LYS A 447 4.97 -21.57 52.78
N VAL A 448 4.30 -20.62 53.48
CA VAL A 448 2.90 -20.06 53.51
C VAL A 448 2.88 -18.76 54.37
N VAL A 449 1.91 -17.84 54.17
CA VAL A 449 1.22 -16.92 55.15
C VAL A 449 0.35 -15.90 54.36
N ASN A 450 -0.99 -15.92 54.41
CA ASN A 450 -1.93 -15.20 55.33
C ASN A 450 -1.82 -13.64 55.30
N LYS A 451 -2.87 -12.79 55.34
CA LYS A 451 -4.38 -12.86 55.39
C LYS A 451 -4.94 -11.40 55.30
N THR A 452 -6.19 -11.01 54.95
CA THR A 452 -7.43 -11.64 54.40
C THR A 452 -8.01 -10.63 53.35
N LEU A 453 -9.25 -10.09 53.19
CA LEU A 453 -10.72 -10.20 53.49
C LEU A 453 -11.36 -9.27 52.39
N ARG A 454 -12.45 -9.51 51.61
CA ARG A 454 -13.88 -9.87 51.83
C ARG A 454 -14.64 -8.90 52.78
N SER A 455 -15.88 -8.45 52.52
CA SER A 455 -16.83 -8.56 51.38
C SER A 455 -18.07 -7.64 51.56
N ALA A 456 -18.78 -7.23 50.49
CA ALA A 456 -20.03 -6.43 50.54
C ALA A 456 -21.04 -6.82 49.42
N VAL A 457 -22.35 -6.51 49.58
CA VAL A 457 -23.46 -7.22 48.88
C VAL A 457 -24.74 -6.36 48.55
N VAL A 458 -25.00 -6.11 47.26
CA VAL A 458 -26.29 -6.22 46.50
C VAL A 458 -27.59 -5.41 46.87
N ARG A 459 -28.26 -4.83 45.85
CA ARG A 459 -29.68 -4.30 45.79
C ARG A 459 -29.98 -2.97 46.58
N ASN A 460 -31.01 -2.13 46.31
CA ASN A 460 -32.11 -2.07 45.29
C ASN A 460 -32.74 -0.65 45.12
N PHE A 461 -33.35 -0.38 43.94
CA PHE A 461 -34.54 0.46 43.62
C PHE A 461 -34.73 1.96 44.03
N THR A 462 -35.02 2.78 43.00
CA THR A 462 -36.02 3.90 42.86
C THR A 462 -36.53 4.71 44.07
N ASN A 463 -36.57 6.06 43.98
CA ASN A 463 -37.69 6.82 43.35
C ASN A 463 -37.36 8.33 43.16
N ARG A 464 -38.27 9.12 42.58
CA ARG A 464 -38.16 10.56 42.25
C ARG A 464 -38.37 11.49 43.45
N GLN A 465 -37.62 12.60 43.51
CA GLN A 465 -38.13 13.90 43.97
C GLN A 465 -37.28 15.09 43.47
N GLN A 466 -37.93 16.22 43.21
CA GLN A 466 -37.41 17.54 42.80
C GLN A 466 -38.54 18.58 43.08
N PRO A 467 -38.31 19.91 43.13
CA PRO A 467 -37.06 20.65 42.89
C PRO A 467 -36.75 21.68 44.02
N ASP A 468 -36.15 22.82 43.63
CA ASP A 468 -36.07 24.11 44.32
C ASP A 468 -35.13 24.29 45.54
N SER A 469 -33.94 24.84 45.23
CA SER A 469 -33.37 25.98 45.97
C SER A 469 -32.18 26.62 45.22
N ALA A 470 -31.38 25.83 44.49
CA ALA A 470 -30.15 26.30 43.82
C ALA A 470 -30.37 27.26 42.64
N ILE A 471 -31.51 27.20 41.95
CA ILE A 471 -31.71 27.86 40.63
C ILE A 471 -31.78 29.40 40.72
N ARG A 472 -32.18 29.97 41.87
CA ARG A 472 -32.34 31.44 42.02
C ARG A 472 -31.04 32.24 42.11
N ARG A 473 -29.85 31.59 42.10
CA ARG A 473 -28.55 32.29 42.21
C ARG A 473 -27.72 32.34 40.92
N PHE A 474 -28.25 31.84 39.79
CA PHE A 474 -27.60 31.92 38.47
C PHE A 474 -28.30 32.84 37.47
N ILE A 475 -29.46 33.41 37.82
CA ILE A 475 -30.18 34.39 36.98
C ILE A 475 -29.77 35.82 37.36
N SER A 476 -28.48 36.14 37.17
CA SER A 476 -27.99 37.52 37.22
C SER A 476 -26.66 37.75 36.50
N ASP A 477 -26.40 37.05 35.39
CA ASP A 477 -25.54 37.63 34.35
C ASP A 477 -25.98 37.20 32.95
N LYS A 478 -26.02 38.16 32.02
CA LYS A 478 -26.44 37.94 30.62
C LYS A 478 -25.25 38.24 29.71
N ARG A 479 -24.53 37.19 29.30
CA ARG A 479 -23.78 37.18 28.04
C ARG A 479 -24.03 35.89 27.28
N GLU A 480 -23.97 35.99 25.96
CA GLU A 480 -24.58 35.03 25.04
C GLU A 480 -23.73 33.77 24.86
N LEU A 481 -24.39 32.61 24.86
CA LEU A 481 -23.80 31.33 24.47
C LEU A 481 -24.85 30.52 23.69
N ASN A 482 -24.61 30.38 22.38
CA ASN A 482 -25.60 29.87 21.44
C ASN A 482 -25.91 28.38 21.66
N HIS A 483 -27.20 28.05 21.80
CA HIS A 483 -27.68 26.67 21.99
C HIS A 483 -27.40 25.73 20.81
N GLY A 484 -27.08 26.24 19.62
CA GLY A 484 -26.69 25.41 18.47
C GLY A 484 -25.29 24.79 18.58
N THR A 485 -24.41 25.31 19.44
CA THR A 485 -22.99 24.90 19.44
C THR A 485 -22.76 23.59 20.21
N MET A 486 -23.46 23.34 21.33
CA MET A 486 -23.24 22.11 22.11
C MET A 486 -23.76 20.84 21.42
N THR A 487 -24.91 20.92 20.75
CA THR A 487 -25.42 19.81 19.92
C THR A 487 -24.50 19.54 18.74
N SER A 488 -23.98 20.59 18.10
CA SER A 488 -22.95 20.47 17.06
C SER A 488 -21.67 19.80 17.56
N VAL A 489 -21.12 20.20 18.71
CA VAL A 489 -19.87 19.63 19.25
C VAL A 489 -20.03 18.15 19.63
N LEU A 490 -21.15 17.75 20.24
CA LEU A 490 -21.42 16.35 20.54
C LEU A 490 -21.61 15.50 19.28
N LEU A 491 -22.31 16.02 18.27
CA LEU A 491 -22.49 15.32 16.99
C LEU A 491 -21.16 15.16 16.25
N ASN A 492 -20.35 16.21 16.18
CA ASN A 492 -19.03 16.18 15.55
C ASN A 492 -18.02 15.30 16.31
N ALA A 493 -18.10 15.21 17.64
CA ALA A 493 -17.27 14.29 18.41
C ALA A 493 -17.59 12.81 18.09
N VAL A 494 -18.88 12.47 17.94
CA VAL A 494 -19.30 11.13 17.52
C VAL A 494 -18.86 10.82 16.09
N LEU A 495 -19.02 11.77 15.16
CA LEU A 495 -18.52 11.66 13.78
C LEU A 495 -16.99 11.50 13.71
N PHE A 496 -16.24 12.21 14.55
CA PHE A 496 -14.78 12.12 14.60
C PHE A 496 -14.30 10.75 15.11
N VAL A 497 -14.94 10.22 16.16
CA VAL A 497 -14.64 8.86 16.67
C VAL A 497 -14.95 7.78 15.63
N THR A 498 -15.98 7.94 14.79
CA THR A 498 -16.25 7.00 13.70
C THR A 498 -15.29 7.09 12.51
N PHE A 499 -14.59 8.23 12.32
CA PHE A 499 -13.70 8.42 11.16
C PHE A 499 -12.29 7.84 11.36
N VAL A 500 -11.86 7.64 12.61
CA VAL A 500 -10.56 7.02 12.95
C VAL A 500 -10.56 5.51 12.68
N ALA A 501 -11.74 4.89 12.55
CA ALA A 501 -11.91 3.52 12.10
C ALA A 501 -11.73 3.40 10.57
N MET A 502 -10.50 3.56 10.09
CA MET A 502 -10.08 3.08 8.77
C MET A 502 -10.21 1.54 8.75
N VAL A 503 -11.39 1.05 8.38
CA VAL A 503 -11.69 -0.39 8.33
C VAL A 503 -10.80 -1.04 7.29
N THR A 504 -9.75 -1.74 7.74
CA THR A 504 -9.05 -2.69 6.89
C THR A 504 -10.05 -3.76 6.49
N ALA A 505 -10.29 -3.91 5.19
CA ALA A 505 -11.21 -4.93 4.71
C ALA A 505 -10.67 -6.35 4.97
N SER A 506 -9.35 -6.49 5.03
CA SER A 506 -8.61 -7.65 5.54
C SER A 506 -8.40 -7.59 7.05
N ASP A 507 -8.04 -8.73 7.62
CA ASP A 507 -7.50 -8.81 8.98
C ASP A 507 -6.24 -7.93 9.12
N PRO A 508 -5.92 -7.44 10.34
CA PRO A 508 -4.68 -6.71 10.60
C PRO A 508 -3.47 -7.64 10.60
N ASN A 509 -2.39 -7.23 9.91
CA ASN A 509 -1.09 -7.89 10.04
C ASN A 509 -0.57 -7.76 11.48
N ILE A 510 -0.04 -8.86 12.01
CA ILE A 510 0.62 -8.91 13.32
C ILE A 510 2.10 -8.51 13.21
N ILE A 511 2.66 -8.05 14.33
CA ILE A 511 4.08 -7.63 14.47
C ILE A 511 4.90 -8.61 15.35
N THR A 512 4.31 -9.77 15.63
CA THR A 512 4.84 -10.89 16.40
C THR A 512 4.42 -12.18 15.70
N ASP A 513 5.13 -13.29 15.92
CA ASP A 513 4.91 -14.56 15.21
C ASP A 513 3.49 -15.12 15.40
N PHE A 514 2.88 -14.86 16.56
CA PHE A 514 1.50 -15.19 16.91
C PHE A 514 0.95 -14.22 17.97
N VAL A 515 -0.36 -14.30 18.27
CA VAL A 515 -1.04 -13.48 19.29
C VAL A 515 -1.79 -14.36 20.29
N VAL A 516 -1.38 -14.28 21.56
CA VAL A 516 -2.02 -15.01 22.67
C VAL A 516 -3.23 -14.22 23.20
N PRO A 517 -4.41 -14.87 23.43
CA PRO A 517 -5.56 -14.20 24.02
C PRO A 517 -5.29 -13.67 25.44
N ALA A 518 -5.65 -12.41 25.71
CA ALA A 518 -5.48 -11.82 27.03
C ALA A 518 -6.27 -12.61 28.11
N ASN A 519 -5.60 -12.92 29.22
CA ASN A 519 -6.07 -13.77 30.32
C ASN A 519 -6.17 -15.28 30.04
N SER A 520 -5.59 -15.81 28.94
CA SER A 520 -5.44 -17.26 28.80
C SER A 520 -4.45 -17.81 29.83
N SER A 521 -4.88 -18.73 30.70
CA SER A 521 -4.00 -19.53 31.54
C SER A 521 -3.41 -20.75 30.80
N THR A 522 -3.52 -20.76 29.48
CA THR A 522 -3.07 -21.84 28.60
C THR A 522 -1.55 -21.81 28.46
N THR A 523 -0.90 -22.96 28.64
CA THR A 523 0.50 -23.13 28.24
C THR A 523 0.62 -22.90 26.73
N ILE A 524 1.65 -22.17 26.29
CA ILE A 524 1.91 -21.98 24.86
C ILE A 524 2.86 -23.09 24.41
N ASP A 525 2.25 -24.18 23.92
CA ASP A 525 2.90 -25.37 23.41
C ASP A 525 2.15 -25.87 22.14
N GLY A 526 2.48 -27.08 21.67
CA GLY A 526 1.88 -27.65 20.46
C GLY A 526 0.35 -27.82 20.50
N ASP A 527 -0.26 -27.99 21.68
CA ASP A 527 -1.72 -28.15 21.79
C ASP A 527 -2.45 -26.83 21.53
N PHE A 528 -1.86 -25.68 21.90
CA PHE A 528 -2.42 -24.35 21.55
C PHE A 528 -2.51 -24.15 20.03
N PHE A 529 -1.55 -24.69 19.28
CA PHE A 529 -1.50 -24.60 17.81
C PHE A 529 -2.19 -25.78 17.09
N THR A 530 -2.93 -26.66 17.80
CA THR A 530 -3.54 -27.86 17.21
C THR A 530 -5.08 -27.86 17.30
N PHE A 531 -5.77 -27.79 16.16
CA PHE A 531 -7.23 -27.90 16.11
C PHE A 531 -7.71 -29.35 15.95
N THR A 532 -8.18 -29.96 17.03
CA THR A 532 -8.53 -31.40 17.06
C THR A 532 -9.98 -31.74 16.72
N ALA A 533 -10.88 -30.75 16.58
CA ALA A 533 -12.33 -30.98 16.44
C ALA A 533 -12.77 -31.58 15.09
N LEU A 534 -11.85 -31.75 14.12
CA LEU A 534 -12.09 -32.43 12.85
C LEU A 534 -11.62 -33.90 12.85
N ARG A 535 -11.11 -34.43 13.98
CA ARG A 535 -10.81 -35.88 14.11
C ARG A 535 -12.11 -36.67 13.97
N GLY A 536 -12.09 -37.77 13.19
CA GLY A 536 -13.28 -38.56 12.90
C GLY A 536 -14.27 -37.90 11.93
N PHE A 537 -13.87 -36.83 11.22
CA PHE A 537 -14.77 -36.10 10.31
C PHE A 537 -15.23 -36.94 9.10
N PHE A 538 -14.36 -37.79 8.56
CA PHE A 538 -14.68 -38.68 7.43
C PHE A 538 -15.24 -40.05 7.87
N ASP A 539 -15.15 -40.37 9.16
CA ASP A 539 -15.52 -41.68 9.72
C ASP A 539 -16.96 -41.71 10.28
N ARG A 540 -17.81 -40.75 9.87
CA ARG A 540 -19.14 -40.52 10.45
C ARG A 540 -20.24 -40.46 9.39
N ASP A 541 -21.45 -40.84 9.77
CA ASP A 541 -22.64 -40.66 8.94
C ASP A 541 -22.89 -39.18 8.61
N TYR A 542 -23.32 -38.91 7.38
CA TYR A 542 -23.70 -37.57 6.96
C TYR A 542 -24.89 -37.04 7.78
N PRO A 543 -24.89 -35.74 8.14
CA PRO A 543 -26.01 -35.10 8.84
C PRO A 543 -27.31 -35.12 8.00
N PRO A 544 -28.50 -35.01 8.61
CA PRO A 544 -29.77 -35.02 7.87
C PRO A 544 -30.05 -33.72 7.09
N ASN A 545 -29.23 -32.68 7.28
CA ASN A 545 -29.31 -31.38 6.61
C ASN A 545 -27.89 -30.88 6.31
N PHE A 546 -27.75 -29.93 5.38
CA PHE A 546 -26.48 -29.24 5.13
C PHE A 546 -25.87 -28.69 6.43
N LYS A 547 -24.57 -28.90 6.61
CA LYS A 547 -23.84 -28.55 7.85
C LYS A 547 -22.45 -28.01 7.54
N VAL A 548 -22.06 -26.98 8.29
CA VAL A 548 -20.72 -26.39 8.26
C VAL A 548 -20.07 -26.59 9.63
N THR A 549 -18.90 -27.23 9.67
CA THR A 549 -18.05 -27.30 10.87
C THR A 549 -16.91 -26.30 10.70
N LYS A 550 -16.83 -25.29 11.58
CA LYS A 550 -15.89 -24.15 11.43
C LYS A 550 -14.63 -24.32 12.28
N ALA A 551 -13.54 -23.77 11.76
CA ALA A 551 -12.30 -23.47 12.47
C ALA A 551 -11.91 -22.01 12.17
N SER A 552 -12.65 -21.08 12.76
CA SER A 552 -12.32 -19.64 12.79
C SER A 552 -11.62 -19.29 14.10
N MET A 553 -11.21 -18.03 14.28
CA MET A 553 -10.61 -17.56 15.54
C MET A 553 -11.51 -17.77 16.78
N ALA A 554 -12.81 -18.02 16.59
CA ALA A 554 -13.74 -18.33 17.68
C ALA A 554 -13.65 -19.79 18.15
N GLU A 555 -13.37 -20.73 17.25
CA GLU A 555 -13.19 -22.16 17.56
C GLU A 555 -11.71 -22.54 17.76
N PHE A 556 -10.79 -21.82 17.09
CA PHE A 556 -9.35 -22.07 17.09
C PHE A 556 -8.57 -20.75 17.31
N PRO A 557 -8.33 -20.33 18.58
CA PRO A 557 -7.80 -19.01 18.89
C PRO A 557 -6.40 -18.69 18.35
N ALA A 558 -5.58 -19.69 18.02
CA ALA A 558 -4.24 -19.50 17.44
C ALA A 558 -4.26 -18.85 16.04
N LEU A 559 -5.42 -18.86 15.35
CA LEU A 559 -5.62 -18.15 14.09
C LEU A 559 -5.64 -16.62 14.22
N ASN A 560 -5.72 -16.09 15.44
CA ASN A 560 -5.82 -14.65 15.70
C ASN A 560 -4.64 -13.87 15.11
N GLY A 561 -4.91 -13.06 14.09
CA GLY A 561 -3.90 -12.28 13.35
C GLY A 561 -3.16 -13.03 12.23
N GLN A 562 -3.40 -14.33 12.06
CA GLN A 562 -2.81 -15.13 10.98
C GLN A 562 -3.53 -14.98 9.63
N SER A 563 -4.61 -14.20 9.58
CA SER A 563 -5.40 -13.91 8.37
C SER A 563 -5.96 -15.14 7.64
N VAL A 564 -6.08 -16.29 8.33
CA VAL A 564 -6.61 -17.54 7.75
C VAL A 564 -7.65 -18.21 8.67
N SER A 565 -8.69 -18.79 8.08
CA SER A 565 -9.60 -19.74 8.76
C SER A 565 -10.09 -20.83 7.82
N PHE A 566 -10.77 -21.84 8.37
CA PHE A 566 -11.16 -23.06 7.69
C PHE A 566 -12.62 -23.43 7.99
N ALA A 567 -13.25 -24.19 7.09
CA ALA A 567 -14.48 -24.92 7.39
C ALA A 567 -14.54 -26.22 6.59
N THR A 568 -15.24 -27.22 7.14
CA THR A 568 -15.69 -28.40 6.38
C THR A 568 -17.20 -28.34 6.18
N LEU A 569 -17.66 -28.76 5.00
CA LEU A 569 -19.01 -28.55 4.50
C LEU A 569 -19.59 -29.89 4.04
N GLU A 570 -20.58 -30.38 4.79
CA GLU A 570 -21.26 -31.65 4.57
C GLU A 570 -22.58 -31.39 3.83
N TYR A 571 -22.71 -31.87 2.58
CA TYR A 571 -23.89 -31.67 1.73
C TYR A 571 -24.63 -33.01 1.48
N PRO A 572 -25.70 -33.32 2.24
CA PRO A 572 -26.61 -34.40 1.91
C PRO A 572 -27.19 -34.27 0.50
N ALA A 573 -27.70 -35.38 -0.04
CA ALA A 573 -28.32 -35.42 -1.37
C ALA A 573 -29.43 -34.36 -1.52
N GLY A 574 -29.38 -33.58 -2.60
CA GLY A 574 -30.33 -32.50 -2.88
C GLY A 574 -30.22 -31.26 -1.97
N SER A 575 -29.21 -31.17 -1.10
CA SER A 575 -29.05 -30.03 -0.18
C SER A 575 -28.29 -28.85 -0.81
N ILE A 576 -28.54 -27.65 -0.28
CA ILE A 576 -27.89 -26.41 -0.72
C ILE A 576 -27.25 -25.68 0.45
N ASN A 577 -26.15 -24.98 0.16
CA ASN A 577 -25.75 -23.79 0.91
C ASN A 577 -26.31 -22.58 0.15
N PRO A 578 -27.37 -21.91 0.66
CA PRO A 578 -28.11 -20.90 -0.07
C PRO A 578 -27.26 -19.65 -0.39
N PRO A 579 -27.69 -18.76 -1.31
CA PRO A 579 -26.95 -17.55 -1.66
C PRO A 579 -26.50 -16.75 -0.43
N HIS A 580 -25.18 -16.59 -0.28
CA HIS A 580 -24.54 -15.95 0.87
C HIS A 580 -23.29 -15.18 0.43
N THR A 581 -22.68 -14.45 1.37
CA THR A 581 -21.40 -13.75 1.16
C THR A 581 -20.53 -13.76 2.41
N HIS A 582 -19.21 -13.76 2.18
CA HIS A 582 -18.15 -13.64 3.17
C HIS A 582 -17.59 -12.19 3.13
N PRO A 583 -18.05 -11.27 4.00
CA PRO A 583 -17.75 -9.84 3.86
C PRO A 583 -16.27 -9.48 4.11
N ARG A 584 -15.53 -10.30 4.86
CA ARG A 584 -14.12 -10.04 5.20
C ARG A 584 -13.13 -10.98 4.50
N SER A 585 -13.59 -11.90 3.65
CA SER A 585 -12.73 -12.96 3.10
C SER A 585 -13.07 -13.29 1.66
N ALA A 586 -12.06 -13.66 0.87
CA ALA A 586 -12.31 -14.57 -0.25
C ALA A 586 -12.43 -16.00 0.29
N GLU A 587 -13.04 -16.90 -0.46
CA GLU A 587 -13.11 -18.32 -0.13
C GLU A 587 -12.46 -19.14 -1.24
N LEU A 588 -11.72 -20.17 -0.85
CA LEU A 588 -11.16 -21.18 -1.73
C LEU A 588 -11.70 -22.55 -1.31
N LEU A 589 -12.64 -23.06 -2.11
CA LEU A 589 -13.33 -24.33 -1.92
C LEU A 589 -12.53 -25.46 -2.61
N PHE A 590 -12.46 -26.63 -1.97
CA PHE A 590 -11.89 -27.86 -2.50
C PHE A 590 -12.85 -29.04 -2.24
N VAL A 591 -13.18 -29.83 -3.26
CA VAL A 591 -14.12 -30.95 -3.14
C VAL A 591 -13.37 -32.23 -2.77
N VAL A 592 -13.77 -32.86 -1.67
CA VAL A 592 -13.12 -34.05 -1.09
C VAL A 592 -14.01 -35.30 -1.08
N ASP A 593 -15.30 -35.17 -1.39
CA ASP A 593 -16.21 -36.28 -1.73
C ASP A 593 -17.36 -35.78 -2.62
N GLY A 594 -17.89 -36.65 -3.48
CA GLY A 594 -19.04 -36.39 -4.33
C GLY A 594 -18.81 -35.36 -5.43
N SER A 595 -19.81 -34.50 -5.65
CA SER A 595 -19.83 -33.46 -6.68
C SER A 595 -20.74 -32.31 -6.25
N LEU A 596 -20.39 -31.07 -6.61
CA LEU A 596 -21.11 -29.86 -6.23
C LEU A 596 -21.28 -28.91 -7.42
N GLU A 597 -22.50 -28.44 -7.65
CA GLU A 597 -22.74 -27.25 -8.47
C GLU A 597 -22.45 -26.01 -7.64
N VAL A 598 -21.64 -25.09 -8.18
CA VAL A 598 -21.25 -23.85 -7.52
C VAL A 598 -21.47 -22.65 -8.42
N GLY A 599 -21.64 -21.47 -7.84
CA GLY A 599 -21.59 -20.24 -8.62
C GLY A 599 -21.51 -18.96 -7.80
N PHE A 600 -21.02 -17.89 -8.45
CA PHE A 600 -20.98 -16.54 -7.89
C PHE A 600 -21.46 -15.49 -8.90
N ILE A 601 -21.88 -14.34 -8.38
CA ILE A 601 -22.38 -13.21 -9.17
C ILE A 601 -21.40 -12.03 -9.00
N ASP A 602 -20.88 -11.49 -10.11
CA ASP A 602 -20.02 -10.31 -10.10
C ASP A 602 -20.80 -8.98 -9.99
N THR A 603 -20.07 -7.87 -9.82
CA THR A 603 -20.67 -6.53 -9.67
C THR A 603 -21.35 -5.99 -10.94
N THR A 604 -21.27 -6.70 -12.07
CA THR A 604 -22.07 -6.42 -13.28
C THR A 604 -23.38 -7.24 -13.32
N ASN A 605 -23.63 -8.05 -12.30
CA ASN A 605 -24.69 -9.07 -12.21
C ASN A 605 -24.48 -10.27 -13.15
N LYS A 606 -23.25 -10.53 -13.60
CA LYS A 606 -22.94 -11.72 -14.38
C LYS A 606 -22.70 -12.91 -13.45
N LEU A 607 -23.43 -13.99 -13.71
CA LEU A 607 -23.28 -15.28 -13.04
C LEU A 607 -22.11 -16.07 -13.67
N TYR A 608 -21.31 -16.71 -12.82
CA TYR A 608 -20.29 -17.70 -13.17
C TYR A 608 -20.61 -18.98 -12.40
N THR A 609 -20.66 -20.11 -13.09
CA THR A 609 -21.02 -21.42 -12.50
C THR A 609 -20.08 -22.52 -12.98
N GLN A 610 -19.98 -23.59 -12.19
CA GLN A 610 -19.32 -24.83 -12.56
C GLN A 610 -19.93 -26.02 -11.81
N THR A 611 -19.85 -27.22 -12.37
CA THR A 611 -20.07 -28.49 -11.64
C THR A 611 -18.70 -29.09 -11.30
N LEU A 612 -18.37 -29.08 -10.01
CA LEU A 612 -17.12 -29.59 -9.45
C LEU A 612 -17.21 -31.09 -9.14
N GLN A 613 -16.10 -31.80 -9.25
CA GLN A 613 -15.92 -33.20 -8.87
C GLN A 613 -14.82 -33.35 -7.80
N LEU A 614 -14.64 -34.55 -7.26
CA LEU A 614 -13.53 -34.88 -6.35
C LEU A 614 -12.18 -34.39 -6.90
N GLY A 615 -11.50 -33.55 -6.11
CA GLY A 615 -10.21 -32.95 -6.48
C GLY A 615 -10.29 -31.57 -7.14
N ASP A 616 -11.47 -31.09 -7.53
CA ASP A 616 -11.62 -29.74 -8.07
C ASP A 616 -11.53 -28.66 -6.99
N MET A 617 -10.97 -27.51 -7.37
CA MET A 617 -10.94 -26.28 -6.57
C MET A 617 -11.76 -25.17 -7.23
N PHE A 618 -12.39 -24.32 -6.42
CA PHE A 618 -13.12 -23.15 -6.91
C PHE A 618 -12.96 -21.94 -5.97
N VAL A 619 -12.80 -20.75 -6.54
CA VAL A 619 -12.60 -19.51 -5.78
C VAL A 619 -13.85 -18.63 -5.82
N PHE A 620 -14.32 -18.18 -4.66
CA PHE A 620 -15.35 -17.18 -4.52
C PHE A 620 -14.70 -15.83 -4.12
N PRO A 621 -14.69 -14.82 -5.01
CA PRO A 621 -14.04 -13.54 -4.72
C PRO A 621 -14.71 -12.81 -3.55
N LYS A 622 -13.87 -12.10 -2.78
CA LYS A 622 -14.23 -11.47 -1.51
C LYS A 622 -15.48 -10.60 -1.60
N GLY A 623 -16.45 -10.84 -0.71
CA GLY A 623 -17.69 -10.08 -0.61
C GLY A 623 -18.74 -10.36 -1.70
N LEU A 624 -18.45 -11.13 -2.75
CA LEU A 624 -19.43 -11.46 -3.78
C LEU A 624 -20.47 -12.47 -3.28
N VAL A 625 -21.69 -12.38 -3.82
CA VAL A 625 -22.76 -13.34 -3.51
C VAL A 625 -22.52 -14.64 -4.29
N HIS A 626 -22.55 -15.77 -3.59
CA HIS A 626 -22.28 -17.09 -4.13
C HIS A 626 -23.10 -18.17 -3.42
N TYR A 627 -23.12 -19.37 -3.99
CA TYR A 627 -23.86 -20.53 -3.47
C TYR A 627 -23.17 -21.84 -3.87
N GLN A 628 -23.51 -22.93 -3.16
CA GLN A 628 -23.17 -24.29 -3.53
C GLN A 628 -24.40 -25.20 -3.40
N SER A 629 -24.51 -26.22 -4.26
CA SER A 629 -25.66 -27.11 -4.38
C SER A 629 -25.20 -28.54 -4.67
N ASN A 630 -25.59 -29.50 -3.84
CA ASN A 630 -25.48 -30.91 -4.19
C ASN A 630 -26.73 -31.30 -5.02
N ALA A 631 -26.64 -31.16 -6.34
CA ALA A 631 -27.71 -31.55 -7.27
C ALA A 631 -27.92 -33.08 -7.37
N ASN A 632 -27.09 -33.91 -6.72
CA ASN A 632 -27.27 -35.36 -6.74
C ASN A 632 -28.43 -35.77 -5.81
N ALA A 633 -29.44 -36.44 -6.37
CA ALA A 633 -30.64 -36.86 -5.65
C ALA A 633 -30.47 -38.12 -4.77
N LYS A 634 -29.25 -38.68 -4.66
CA LYS A 634 -28.97 -39.89 -3.87
C LYS A 634 -27.68 -39.83 -3.06
N ASN A 635 -26.61 -39.33 -3.67
CA ASN A 635 -25.29 -39.33 -3.06
C ASN A 635 -25.05 -37.99 -2.34
N PRO A 636 -24.41 -38.00 -1.16
CA PRO A 636 -23.92 -36.79 -0.54
C PRO A 636 -22.67 -36.25 -1.27
N ALA A 637 -22.16 -35.11 -0.81
CA ALA A 637 -20.88 -34.55 -1.20
C ALA A 637 -20.25 -33.82 -0.01
N THR A 638 -18.92 -33.73 0.02
CA THR A 638 -18.17 -32.98 1.04
C THR A 638 -17.15 -32.08 0.39
N ALA A 639 -17.05 -30.86 0.91
CA ALA A 639 -16.03 -29.91 0.52
C ALA A 639 -15.39 -29.24 1.74
N ILE A 640 -14.26 -28.60 1.49
CA ILE A 640 -13.44 -27.88 2.47
C ILE A 640 -13.25 -26.46 1.94
N SER A 641 -13.46 -25.46 2.79
CA SER A 641 -13.30 -24.04 2.45
C SER A 641 -12.19 -23.41 3.28
N ALA A 642 -11.17 -22.88 2.61
CA ALA A 642 -10.16 -22.02 3.21
C ALA A 642 -10.52 -20.54 2.99
N PHE A 643 -10.25 -19.70 3.97
CA PHE A 643 -10.66 -18.29 4.01
C PHE A 643 -9.46 -17.38 4.28
N SER A 644 -9.27 -16.33 3.48
CA SER A 644 -8.29 -15.23 3.70
C SER A 644 -8.72 -14.21 4.77
N SER A 645 -9.22 -14.73 5.90
CA SER A 645 -9.48 -14.02 7.15
C SER A 645 -9.66 -15.06 8.25
N ALA A 646 -9.15 -14.80 9.46
CA ALA A 646 -9.40 -15.60 10.66
C ALA A 646 -10.86 -15.50 11.15
N ASN A 647 -11.62 -14.53 10.64
CA ASN A 647 -13.05 -14.34 10.90
C ASN A 647 -13.75 -13.83 9.64
N SER A 648 -13.91 -14.69 8.64
CA SER A 648 -14.53 -14.34 7.34
C SER A 648 -15.92 -13.69 7.46
N GLY A 649 -16.68 -14.08 8.48
CA GLY A 649 -18.10 -13.74 8.66
C GLY A 649 -18.98 -14.45 7.62
N THR A 650 -20.29 -14.52 7.84
CA THR A 650 -21.21 -15.14 6.86
C THR A 650 -22.54 -14.40 6.87
N VAL A 651 -23.00 -13.97 5.70
CA VAL A 651 -24.30 -13.28 5.52
C VAL A 651 -25.15 -14.10 4.56
N SER A 652 -26.12 -14.86 5.08
CA SER A 652 -27.12 -15.59 4.29
C SER A 652 -28.12 -14.60 3.70
N VAL A 653 -28.17 -14.45 2.37
CA VAL A 653 -29.03 -13.46 1.71
C VAL A 653 -30.52 -13.73 1.98
N PRO A 654 -31.06 -14.96 1.89
CA PRO A 654 -32.46 -15.23 2.25
C PRO A 654 -32.77 -14.89 3.71
N SER A 655 -31.91 -15.31 4.64
CA SER A 655 -32.14 -15.08 6.08
C SER A 655 -32.05 -13.60 6.42
N THR A 656 -31.05 -12.87 5.92
CA THR A 656 -30.85 -11.45 6.21
C THR A 656 -31.97 -10.58 5.60
N LEU A 657 -32.54 -10.94 4.45
CA LEU A 657 -33.62 -10.17 3.82
C LEU A 657 -35.02 -10.49 4.37
N PHE A 658 -35.30 -11.74 4.74
CA PHE A 658 -36.66 -12.20 5.07
C PHE A 658 -36.86 -12.68 6.51
N ALA A 659 -35.82 -13.16 7.21
CA ALA A 659 -35.89 -13.56 8.62
C ALA A 659 -35.46 -12.44 9.59
N THR A 660 -35.55 -11.17 9.15
CA THR A 660 -35.20 -9.98 9.93
C THR A 660 -36.35 -8.98 9.97
N GLY A 661 -36.23 -7.93 10.80
CA GLY A 661 -37.23 -6.89 10.99
C GLY A 661 -37.38 -5.87 9.84
N ILE A 662 -36.98 -6.21 8.61
CA ILE A 662 -37.22 -5.34 7.44
C ILE A 662 -38.72 -5.34 7.12
N ASP A 663 -39.31 -4.15 7.00
CA ASP A 663 -40.74 -3.97 6.74
C ASP A 663 -41.22 -4.61 5.42
N ASP A 664 -42.43 -5.17 5.43
CA ASP A 664 -42.99 -5.89 4.30
C ASP A 664 -43.24 -4.98 3.08
N ASN A 665 -43.56 -3.69 3.27
CA ASN A 665 -43.76 -2.74 2.18
C ASN A 665 -42.43 -2.39 1.52
N ILE A 666 -41.33 -2.29 2.29
CA ILE A 666 -39.98 -2.07 1.77
C ILE A 666 -39.57 -3.26 0.90
N LEU A 667 -39.74 -4.48 1.38
CA LEU A 667 -39.43 -5.70 0.63
C LEU A 667 -40.33 -5.84 -0.60
N ALA A 668 -41.64 -5.63 -0.48
CA ALA A 668 -42.59 -5.70 -1.59
C ALA A 668 -42.20 -4.71 -2.71
N LYS A 669 -41.84 -3.47 -2.34
CA LYS A 669 -41.39 -2.44 -3.28
C LYS A 669 -40.03 -2.75 -3.91
N ALA A 670 -39.09 -3.31 -3.16
CA ALA A 670 -37.76 -3.69 -3.66
C ALA A 670 -37.83 -4.87 -4.64
N PHE A 671 -38.59 -5.92 -4.29
CA PHE A 671 -38.79 -7.12 -5.11
C PHE A 671 -39.89 -6.96 -6.17
N LYS A 672 -40.55 -5.80 -6.26
CA LYS A 672 -41.63 -5.47 -7.22
C LYS A 672 -42.80 -6.47 -7.16
N THR A 673 -43.21 -6.81 -5.94
CA THR A 673 -44.25 -7.80 -5.62
C THR A 673 -45.21 -7.26 -4.55
N ASP A 674 -46.10 -8.09 -4.01
CA ASP A 674 -47.07 -7.74 -2.98
C ASP A 674 -46.68 -8.21 -1.57
N ILE A 675 -47.27 -7.60 -0.54
CA ILE A 675 -47.04 -7.90 0.88
C ILE A 675 -47.34 -9.37 1.20
N GLY A 676 -48.39 -9.96 0.64
CA GLY A 676 -48.76 -11.36 0.87
C GLY A 676 -47.75 -12.33 0.28
N THR A 677 -47.10 -11.98 -0.83
CA THR A 677 -45.97 -12.75 -1.38
C THR A 677 -44.72 -12.63 -0.49
N ILE A 678 -44.40 -11.44 0.02
CA ILE A 678 -43.31 -11.28 1.02
C ILE A 678 -43.59 -12.13 2.27
N GLN A 679 -44.79 -12.06 2.82
CA GLN A 679 -45.17 -12.80 4.04
C GLN A 679 -45.11 -14.32 3.85
N LYS A 680 -45.45 -14.84 2.65
CA LYS A 680 -45.22 -16.26 2.32
C LYS A 680 -43.74 -16.64 2.35
N ILE A 681 -42.86 -15.81 1.78
CA ILE A 681 -41.40 -16.04 1.81
C ILE A 681 -40.88 -16.01 3.25
N LYS A 682 -41.28 -15.01 4.05
CA LYS A 682 -40.92 -14.93 5.48
C LYS A 682 -41.39 -16.16 6.26
N THR A 683 -42.63 -16.61 6.03
CA THR A 683 -43.20 -17.80 6.69
C THR A 683 -42.48 -19.10 6.27
N GLY A 684 -42.03 -19.19 5.01
CA GLY A 684 -41.26 -20.34 4.51
C GLY A 684 -39.82 -20.40 5.03
N LEU A 685 -39.25 -19.26 5.46
CA LEU A 685 -37.91 -19.16 6.05
C LEU A 685 -37.93 -19.08 7.59
N ALA A 686 -39.10 -18.95 8.21
CA ALA A 686 -39.26 -19.05 9.64
C ALA A 686 -38.94 -20.49 10.10
N VAL A 687 -38.01 -20.63 11.04
CA VAL A 687 -37.69 -21.92 11.65
C VAL A 687 -38.96 -22.45 12.32
N LYS A 688 -39.39 -23.66 11.92
CA LYS A 688 -40.37 -24.44 12.70
C LYS A 688 -39.67 -24.88 13.99
N GLY A 689 -39.96 -24.17 15.08
CA GLY A 689 -39.55 -24.56 16.44
C GLY A 689 -40.35 -25.75 16.97
#